data_AF-A0AB34ILK4-F1
#
_entry.id   AF-A0AB34ILK4-F1
#
_cell.length_a   1.000
_cell.length_b   1.000
_cell.length_c   1.000
_cell.angle_alpha   90.00
_cell.angle_beta   90.00
_cell.angle_gamma   90.00
#
_symmetry.space_group_name_H-M   'P 1'
#
loop_
_entity.id
_entity.type
_entity.pdbx_description
1 polymer ?
#
loop_
_entity_poly.entity_id
_entity_poly.type
_entity_poly.pdbx_seq_one_letter_code
_entity_poly.pdbx_strand_id
1 'polypeptide(L)'
;MRSKPNVCALRESLPRELWGRERLDEPSMVEEIVAAVARAVGRSPGRLTLCEVNLASGAQLALALLCRLPLARYIGLDVSNSTVLAERRAFKEAVSASGRRGIVLRANAAVRSIFGVKFENSARPPQCDATVMSMDEALPRWRQALVADVPNVLQLLSAGRKGKGGVVLLRGGDCLSSRPNATAGVRETYVSTGGSEVEPECWRDAWRELVERGDVAESVCGARRWCVAVASCASECSAEAPLLARQRWDARALRRRANGTVAGGCARPKREVQLVGVNGTGWREGRFNFEFHRDYRYFSLLRCGGGANRTALCLLFKNHVYETWIGAVLSSDMGLTFTADPRLVFPRYDRRFKKRQWSLPRAHIGHNYALLSHGGVYYLVGGVCNRARTPGLPNQGIWMLRGRSWEWNSRERTSLVPLYISRGTFQPLPLPRDGPQWEDMRLIINGSHPGCVERREPSRMPWLTPGACEFDGRLSLVRHRAAFLLYTRANIFHRGRRFVQVTRSVDTVAWSPFELIQIDRYEPLNGDIYFFAAQRNPIHRGSLLAIFPVAHHLRGCIGISLSLDGVRWSRITPLKACELRGERTVDQPVAGSVILDPQSSTVHFWVHHNVPGINFDRLTPAELAHWLQNHPPGSSTIIRYSLHCSLLMNWTSQALRSIGTPEAEQLNKKDRYRCRAEDVGAQCL
;
A
#
# COMPACT_ATOMS: atom_id res chain seq x y z
N MET A 1 11.98 2.88 55.93
CA MET A 1 11.91 2.79 54.46
C MET A 1 12.13 1.34 54.05
N ARG A 2 11.15 0.65 53.44
CA ARG A 2 11.37 -0.71 52.91
C ARG A 2 12.09 -0.59 51.57
N SER A 3 13.28 -1.19 51.44
CA SER A 3 14.02 -1.24 50.17
C SER A 3 13.16 -1.94 49.12
N LYS A 4 12.96 -1.29 47.96
CA LYS A 4 12.23 -1.94 46.86
C LYS A 4 12.97 -3.21 46.45
N PRO A 5 12.28 -4.35 46.30
CA PRO A 5 12.93 -5.60 45.92
C PRO A 5 13.62 -5.45 44.55
N ASN A 6 14.86 -5.94 44.45
CA ASN A 6 15.60 -5.99 43.20
C ASN A 6 14.84 -6.89 42.22
N VAL A 7 14.58 -6.41 40.99
CA VAL A 7 13.93 -7.18 39.93
C VAL A 7 14.63 -8.52 39.67
N CYS A 8 15.95 -8.55 39.85
CA CYS A 8 16.76 -9.77 39.74
C CYS A 8 16.39 -10.81 40.81
N ALA A 9 16.10 -10.36 42.04
CA ALA A 9 15.67 -11.24 43.14
C ALA A 9 14.23 -11.74 42.94
N LEU A 10 13.36 -10.90 42.37
CA LEU A 10 11.99 -11.30 41.98
C LEU A 10 12.01 -12.41 40.92
N ARG A 11 12.94 -12.33 39.96
CA ARG A 11 13.18 -13.41 39.00
C ARG A 11 13.50 -14.71 39.73
N GLU A 12 14.46 -14.72 40.64
CA GLU A 12 14.84 -15.93 41.40
C GLU A 12 13.72 -16.51 42.28
N SER A 13 12.74 -15.69 42.67
CA SER A 13 11.62 -16.10 43.53
C SER A 13 10.42 -16.74 42.80
N LEU A 14 10.38 -16.74 41.47
CA LEU A 14 9.27 -17.31 40.71
C LEU A 14 9.34 -18.86 40.70
N PRO A 15 8.22 -19.59 40.92
CA PRO A 15 8.17 -21.06 40.93
C PRO A 15 8.81 -21.69 39.69
N ARG A 16 9.72 -22.67 39.86
CA ARG A 16 10.43 -23.38 38.77
C ARG A 16 9.51 -23.95 37.68
N GLU A 17 8.26 -24.28 38.01
CA GLU A 17 7.26 -24.76 37.06
C GLU A 17 6.84 -23.69 36.02
N LEU A 18 6.92 -22.40 36.38
CA LEU A 18 6.73 -21.27 35.45
C LEU A 18 7.93 -21.04 34.53
N TRP A 19 9.04 -21.75 34.74
CA TRP A 19 10.27 -21.56 33.96
C TRP A 19 10.26 -22.34 32.64
N GLY A 20 9.27 -23.20 32.40
CA GLY A 20 9.29 -24.11 31.25
C GLY A 20 10.47 -25.08 31.33
N ARG A 21 10.47 -26.14 30.50
CA ARG A 21 11.56 -27.14 30.49
C ARG A 21 12.82 -26.65 29.75
N GLU A 22 12.79 -25.48 29.13
CA GLU A 22 13.91 -24.94 28.35
C GLU A 22 14.44 -23.66 28.99
N ARG A 23 15.75 -23.59 29.27
CA ARG A 23 16.44 -22.37 29.72
C ARG A 23 16.40 -21.33 28.60
N LEU A 24 15.37 -20.48 28.62
CA LEU A 24 15.16 -19.35 27.70
C LEU A 24 16.10 -18.15 28.00
N ASP A 25 17.08 -18.36 28.88
CA ASP A 25 17.95 -17.37 29.49
C ASP A 25 19.42 -17.75 29.39
N GLU A 26 19.85 -18.33 28.26
CA GLU A 26 21.29 -18.44 27.98
C GLU A 26 21.94 -17.06 28.16
N PRO A 27 22.90 -16.91 29.08
CA PRO A 27 23.52 -15.63 29.37
C PRO A 27 24.10 -14.96 28.11
N SER A 28 24.62 -15.75 27.18
CA SER A 28 25.09 -15.29 25.86
C SER A 28 24.01 -14.56 25.07
N MET A 29 22.80 -15.12 24.96
CA MET A 29 21.70 -14.48 24.24
C MET A 29 21.30 -13.15 24.87
N VAL A 30 21.14 -13.10 26.20
CA VAL A 30 20.75 -11.86 26.89
C VAL A 30 21.82 -10.78 26.70
N GLU A 31 23.10 -11.13 26.83
CA GLU A 31 24.21 -10.19 26.63
C GLU A 31 24.31 -9.72 25.16
N GLU A 32 24.09 -10.60 24.19
CA GLU A 32 24.08 -10.23 22.76
C GLU A 32 22.92 -9.28 22.43
N ILE A 33 21.73 -9.51 23.00
CA ILE A 33 20.58 -8.61 22.86
C ILE A 33 20.88 -7.26 23.53
N VAL A 34 21.41 -7.27 24.75
CA VAL A 34 21.79 -6.04 25.48
C VAL A 34 22.81 -5.25 24.69
N ALA A 35 23.82 -5.91 24.13
CA ALA A 35 24.84 -5.30 23.31
C ALA A 35 24.26 -4.71 22.00
N ALA A 36 23.38 -5.45 21.31
CA ALA A 36 22.69 -4.95 20.11
C ALA A 36 21.83 -3.72 20.41
N VAL A 37 21.09 -3.74 21.52
CA VAL A 37 20.28 -2.62 22.01
C VAL A 37 21.16 -1.41 22.36
N ALA A 38 22.27 -1.63 23.06
CA ALA A 38 23.21 -0.57 23.41
C ALA A 38 23.81 0.10 22.17
N ARG A 39 24.23 -0.69 21.17
CA ARG A 39 24.77 -0.18 19.89
C ARG A 39 23.75 0.65 19.13
N ALA A 40 22.54 0.11 18.94
CA ALA A 40 21.51 0.73 18.12
C ALA A 40 20.94 2.01 18.73
N VAL A 41 20.67 2.00 20.04
CA VAL A 41 19.94 3.10 20.67
C VAL A 41 20.87 4.28 20.98
N GLY A 42 22.15 4.04 21.30
CA GLY A 42 23.14 5.10 21.57
C GLY A 42 22.70 6.16 22.59
N ARG A 43 21.69 5.86 23.42
CA ARG A 43 21.14 6.74 24.46
C ARG A 43 21.72 6.30 25.81
N SER A 44 21.71 7.24 26.77
CA SER A 44 21.76 6.88 28.19
C SER A 44 20.64 5.86 28.46
N PRO A 45 20.97 4.67 29.00
CA PRO A 45 20.08 3.53 28.90
C PRO A 45 18.75 3.71 29.66
N GLY A 46 18.68 4.66 30.61
CA GLY A 46 17.47 5.09 31.35
C GLY A 46 16.30 5.70 30.56
N ARG A 47 16.29 5.65 29.22
CA ARG A 47 15.22 6.21 28.35
C ARG A 47 14.64 5.21 27.34
N LEU A 48 14.94 3.92 27.49
CA LEU A 48 14.56 2.91 26.52
C LEU A 48 13.12 2.40 26.75
N THR A 49 12.33 2.35 25.66
CA THR A 49 11.02 1.68 25.63
C THR A 49 11.15 0.34 24.91
N LEU A 50 10.94 -0.75 25.65
CA LEU A 50 10.92 -2.11 25.10
C LEU A 50 9.47 -2.54 24.87
N CYS A 51 9.17 -3.04 23.69
CA CYS A 51 7.90 -3.68 23.38
C CYS A 51 8.11 -5.18 23.18
N GLU A 52 7.18 -5.99 23.67
CA GLU A 52 7.19 -7.42 23.44
C GLU A 52 5.87 -7.84 22.81
N VAL A 53 5.95 -8.59 21.71
CA VAL A 53 4.81 -9.14 20.99
C VAL A 53 4.77 -10.64 21.23
N ASN A 54 3.58 -11.15 21.54
CA ASN A 54 3.33 -12.54 21.88
C ASN A 54 3.96 -12.96 23.22
N LEU A 55 3.49 -12.32 24.28
CA LEU A 55 4.02 -12.40 25.65
C LEU A 55 3.93 -13.80 26.31
N ALA A 56 3.09 -14.70 25.79
CA ALA A 56 2.73 -15.98 26.42
C ALA A 56 3.89 -16.96 26.64
N SER A 57 5.03 -16.74 25.99
CA SER A 57 6.23 -17.56 26.17
C SER A 57 7.46 -16.74 26.59
N GLY A 58 7.31 -15.43 26.86
CA GLY A 58 8.43 -14.48 26.88
C GLY A 58 8.57 -13.59 28.09
N ALA A 59 7.67 -13.71 29.07
CA ALA A 59 7.79 -13.03 30.36
C ALA A 59 9.18 -13.23 31.00
N GLN A 60 9.82 -14.39 30.80
CA GLN A 60 11.18 -14.66 31.30
C GLN A 60 12.25 -13.81 30.62
N LEU A 61 12.23 -13.73 29.29
CA LEU A 61 13.16 -12.89 28.54
C LEU A 61 12.92 -11.41 28.85
N ALA A 62 11.66 -11.00 28.96
CA ALA A 62 11.27 -9.67 29.41
C ALA A 62 11.92 -9.32 30.76
N LEU A 63 11.79 -10.22 31.74
CA LEU A 63 12.36 -10.06 33.07
C LEU A 63 13.89 -10.06 33.03
N ALA A 64 14.51 -10.93 32.24
CA ALA A 64 15.97 -10.95 32.06
C ALA A 64 16.50 -9.65 31.44
N LEU A 65 15.83 -9.13 30.40
CA LEU A 65 16.15 -7.85 29.78
C LEU A 65 15.89 -6.68 30.74
N LEU A 66 14.81 -6.72 31.53
CA LEU A 66 14.55 -5.75 32.59
C LEU A 66 15.65 -5.75 33.67
N CYS A 67 16.30 -6.88 33.94
CA CYS A 67 17.41 -6.96 34.89
C CYS A 67 18.67 -6.28 34.36
N ARG A 68 18.95 -6.41 33.05
CA ARG A 68 20.19 -5.95 32.41
C ARG A 68 20.09 -4.57 31.78
N LEU A 69 18.89 -4.15 31.37
CA LEU A 69 18.65 -2.86 30.75
C LEU A 69 17.90 -1.95 31.74
N PRO A 70 18.41 -0.74 32.04
CA PRO A 70 17.67 0.24 32.82
C PRO A 70 16.56 0.86 31.94
N LEU A 71 15.48 0.12 31.70
CA LEU A 71 14.37 0.55 30.84
C LEU A 71 13.55 1.68 31.48
N ALA A 72 13.15 2.66 30.66
CA ALA A 72 12.16 3.67 31.07
C ALA A 72 10.74 3.12 31.05
N ARG A 73 10.45 2.21 30.11
CA ARG A 73 9.11 1.67 29.89
C ARG A 73 9.16 0.29 29.26
N TYR A 74 8.26 -0.58 29.70
CA TYR A 74 8.00 -1.88 29.06
C TYR A 74 6.54 -1.95 28.60
N ILE A 75 6.31 -2.50 27.41
CA ILE A 75 4.97 -2.70 26.85
C ILE A 75 4.83 -4.13 26.34
N GLY A 76 4.00 -4.92 27.01
CA GLY A 76 3.67 -6.27 26.59
C GLY A 76 2.42 -6.28 25.72
N LEU A 77 2.49 -6.88 24.55
CA LEU A 77 1.38 -7.09 23.63
C LEU A 77 1.04 -8.58 23.65
N ASP A 78 0.01 -8.92 24.44
CA ASP A 78 -0.40 -10.30 24.60
C ASP A 78 -1.43 -10.66 23.54
N VAL A 79 -0.99 -11.52 22.60
CA VAL A 79 -1.82 -12.00 21.50
C VAL A 79 -2.40 -13.41 21.75
N SER A 80 -2.09 -14.02 22.89
CA SER A 80 -2.50 -15.39 23.21
C SER A 80 -3.84 -15.45 23.96
N ASN A 81 -4.56 -16.56 23.76
CA ASN A 81 -5.79 -16.86 24.50
C ASN A 81 -5.55 -17.76 25.73
N SER A 82 -4.34 -18.30 25.91
CA SER A 82 -4.03 -19.24 26.99
C SER A 82 -3.87 -18.51 28.32
N THR A 83 -4.90 -18.62 29.15
CA THR A 83 -4.96 -18.97 30.59
C THR A 83 -3.84 -18.68 31.58
N VAL A 84 -2.70 -18.06 31.29
CA VAL A 84 -1.74 -17.73 32.36
C VAL A 84 -1.97 -16.32 32.88
N LEU A 85 -3.20 -16.10 33.38
CA LEU A 85 -3.53 -14.96 34.25
C LEU A 85 -2.52 -14.81 35.39
N ALA A 86 -1.97 -15.93 35.88
CA ALA A 86 -0.93 -15.98 36.90
C ALA A 86 0.40 -15.37 36.42
N GLU A 87 0.93 -15.77 35.26
CA GLU A 87 2.15 -15.18 34.68
C GLU A 87 1.96 -13.71 34.34
N ARG A 88 0.78 -13.33 33.82
CA ARG A 88 0.44 -11.93 33.57
C ARG A 88 0.43 -11.11 34.86
N ARG A 89 -0.14 -11.66 35.93
CA ARG A 89 -0.20 -11.00 37.24
C ARG A 89 1.20 -10.87 37.82
N ALA A 90 1.97 -11.96 37.84
CA ALA A 90 3.36 -11.99 38.28
C ALA A 90 4.22 -11.00 37.47
N PHE A 91 4.03 -10.92 36.16
CA PHE A 91 4.72 -9.97 35.31
C PHE A 91 4.34 -8.51 35.64
N LYS A 92 3.04 -8.20 35.76
CA LYS A 92 2.58 -6.86 36.17
C LYS A 92 3.13 -6.46 37.54
N GLU A 93 3.14 -7.39 38.49
CA GLU A 93 3.70 -7.20 39.83
C GLU A 93 5.21 -6.94 39.78
N ALA A 94 5.96 -7.72 39.00
CA ALA A 94 7.40 -7.54 38.83
C ALA A 94 7.75 -6.19 38.18
N VAL A 95 7.01 -5.77 37.16
CA VAL A 95 7.23 -4.45 36.54
C VAL A 95 6.85 -3.32 37.50
N SER A 96 5.74 -3.45 38.24
CA SER A 96 5.34 -2.47 39.25
C SER A 96 6.39 -2.33 40.37
N ALA A 97 6.88 -3.47 40.88
CA ALA A 97 7.90 -3.53 41.93
C ALA A 97 9.22 -2.88 41.50
N SER A 98 9.56 -2.94 40.22
CA SER A 98 10.75 -2.29 39.65
C SER A 98 10.69 -0.75 39.62
N GLY A 99 9.53 -0.15 39.94
CA GLY A 99 9.31 1.29 39.80
C GLY A 99 9.22 1.78 38.36
N ARG A 100 9.09 0.87 37.38
CA ARG A 100 9.00 1.18 35.95
C ARG A 100 7.54 1.24 35.51
N ARG A 101 7.28 1.94 34.40
CA ARG A 101 5.96 1.94 33.76
C ARG A 101 5.81 0.71 32.87
N GLY A 102 4.95 -0.22 33.28
CA GLY A 102 4.55 -1.39 32.51
C GLY A 102 3.12 -1.27 32.01
N ILE A 103 2.87 -1.55 30.73
CA ILE A 103 1.52 -1.71 30.22
C ILE A 103 1.44 -3.05 29.49
N VAL A 104 0.43 -3.85 29.82
CA VAL A 104 0.10 -5.06 29.05
C VAL A 104 -1.19 -4.79 28.29
N LEU A 105 -1.12 -4.79 26.97
CA LEU A 105 -2.24 -4.60 26.07
C LEU A 105 -2.71 -5.97 25.55
N ARG A 106 -4.02 -6.16 25.50
CA ARG A 106 -4.63 -7.42 25.07
C ARG A 106 -5.03 -7.34 23.61
N ALA A 107 -4.58 -8.31 22.82
CA ALA A 107 -5.14 -8.53 21.49
C ALA A 107 -6.42 -9.36 21.56
N ASN A 108 -7.28 -9.16 20.57
CA ASN A 108 -8.42 -10.04 20.34
C ASN A 108 -7.91 -11.47 20.13
N ALA A 109 -8.38 -12.37 20.98
CA ALA A 109 -8.02 -13.78 20.98
C ALA A 109 -8.28 -14.49 19.63
N ALA A 110 -9.20 -13.96 18.83
CA ALA A 110 -9.54 -14.51 17.51
C ALA A 110 -8.50 -14.22 16.43
N VAL A 111 -7.56 -13.29 16.66
CA VAL A 111 -6.80 -12.63 15.58
C VAL A 111 -5.29 -12.83 15.73
N ARG A 112 -4.80 -13.15 16.94
CA ARG A 112 -3.39 -13.33 17.32
C ARG A 112 -2.40 -12.45 16.52
N SER A 113 -2.74 -11.18 16.35
CA SER A 113 -2.00 -10.17 15.59
C SER A 113 -2.10 -8.84 16.32
N ILE A 114 -1.12 -7.98 16.10
CA ILE A 114 -1.08 -6.62 16.64
C ILE A 114 -2.31 -5.80 16.24
N PHE A 115 -2.93 -6.09 15.10
CA PHE A 115 -4.16 -5.42 14.70
C PHE A 115 -5.35 -5.75 15.58
N GLY A 116 -5.34 -6.93 16.21
CA GLY A 116 -6.32 -7.30 17.22
C GLY A 116 -6.15 -6.54 18.53
N VAL A 117 -5.04 -5.82 18.75
CA VAL A 117 -4.78 -5.07 19.98
C VAL A 117 -5.68 -3.85 20.04
N LYS A 118 -6.62 -3.86 20.99
CA LYS A 118 -7.38 -2.65 21.32
C LYS A 118 -6.50 -1.75 22.17
N PHE A 119 -6.07 -0.63 21.62
CA PHE A 119 -5.41 0.43 22.38
C PHE A 119 -6.49 1.21 23.12
N GLU A 120 -6.85 0.76 24.33
CA GLU A 120 -8.06 1.20 25.06
C GLU A 120 -8.19 2.71 25.28
N ASN A 121 -7.14 3.52 25.09
CA ASN A 121 -7.21 4.98 25.27
C ASN A 121 -6.29 5.79 24.33
N SER A 122 -5.74 5.20 23.27
CA SER A 122 -4.81 5.91 22.38
C SER A 122 -5.06 5.58 20.91
N ALA A 123 -5.32 6.62 20.11
CA ALA A 123 -5.48 6.51 18.65
C ALA A 123 -4.21 6.07 17.89
N ARG A 124 -3.10 5.82 18.60
CA ARG A 124 -1.82 5.41 17.99
C ARG A 124 -1.17 4.29 18.79
N PRO A 125 -0.56 3.30 18.12
CA PRO A 125 0.26 2.31 18.78
C PRO A 125 1.46 2.97 19.47
N PRO A 126 1.99 2.36 20.55
CA PRO A 126 3.17 2.87 21.22
C PRO A 126 4.38 2.86 20.30
N GLN A 127 5.27 3.85 20.47
CA GLN A 127 6.57 3.85 19.83
C GLN A 127 7.59 3.14 20.72
N CYS A 128 8.32 2.20 20.13
CA CYS A 128 9.27 1.31 20.82
C CYS A 128 10.69 1.63 20.35
N ASP A 129 11.66 1.62 21.25
CA ASP A 129 13.09 1.71 20.87
C ASP A 129 13.63 0.32 20.51
N ALA A 130 13.08 -0.73 21.13
CA ALA A 130 13.33 -2.11 20.79
C ALA A 130 12.01 -2.91 20.83
N THR A 131 11.89 -3.90 19.96
CA THR A 131 10.76 -4.83 19.93
C THR A 131 11.25 -6.27 19.91
N VAL A 132 10.73 -7.07 20.83
CA VAL A 132 10.90 -8.53 20.87
C VAL A 132 9.62 -9.17 20.37
N MET A 133 9.72 -10.16 19.51
CA MET A 133 8.58 -10.93 19.03
C MET A 133 8.86 -12.42 19.21
N SER A 134 8.00 -13.06 19.99
CA SER A 134 8.02 -14.51 20.13
C SER A 134 7.25 -15.16 18.98
N MET A 135 7.93 -15.99 18.21
CA MET A 135 7.40 -16.79 17.10
C MET A 135 6.91 -18.16 17.56
N ASP A 136 7.07 -18.49 18.85
CA ASP A 136 6.61 -19.73 19.46
C ASP A 136 5.08 -19.72 19.60
N GLU A 137 4.42 -20.46 18.71
CA GLU A 137 2.99 -20.70 18.76
C GLU A 137 2.67 -22.16 18.48
N ALA A 138 1.64 -22.68 19.17
CA ALA A 138 1.30 -24.10 19.09
C ALA A 138 0.66 -24.47 17.75
N LEU A 139 -0.12 -23.56 17.15
CA LEU A 139 -0.88 -23.85 15.92
C LEU A 139 -0.20 -23.23 14.69
N PRO A 140 -0.16 -23.95 13.54
CA PRO A 140 0.44 -23.47 12.29
C PRO A 140 -0.09 -22.11 11.83
N ARG A 141 -1.41 -21.93 11.84
CA ARG A 141 -2.05 -20.66 11.46
C ARG A 141 -1.59 -19.48 12.31
N TRP A 142 -1.29 -19.69 13.59
CA TRP A 142 -0.86 -18.60 14.48
C TRP A 142 0.62 -18.28 14.31
N ARG A 143 1.46 -19.27 14.05
CA ARG A 143 2.85 -19.02 13.60
C ARG A 143 2.86 -18.21 12.32
N GLN A 144 2.02 -18.57 11.35
CA GLN A 144 1.92 -17.80 10.11
C GLN A 144 1.35 -16.39 10.34
N ALA A 145 0.35 -16.22 11.21
CA ALA A 145 -0.18 -14.90 11.55
C ALA A 145 0.94 -14.00 12.09
N LEU A 146 1.79 -14.52 12.97
CA LEU A 146 2.95 -13.80 13.50
C LEU A 146 3.94 -13.44 12.38
N VAL A 147 4.26 -14.37 11.47
CA VAL A 147 5.14 -14.09 10.32
C VAL A 147 4.57 -12.96 9.45
N ALA A 148 3.27 -13.01 9.13
CA ALA A 148 2.59 -11.97 8.37
C ALA A 148 2.54 -10.61 9.11
N ASP A 149 2.67 -10.63 10.44
CA ASP A 149 2.59 -9.45 11.28
C ASP A 149 3.93 -8.77 11.54
N VAL A 150 5.07 -9.44 11.24
CA VAL A 150 6.42 -8.89 11.44
C VAL A 150 6.57 -7.47 10.85
N PRO A 151 6.14 -7.18 9.60
CA PRO A 151 6.24 -5.82 9.07
C PRO A 151 5.46 -4.77 9.87
N ASN A 152 4.37 -5.17 10.52
CA ASN A 152 3.53 -4.28 11.33
C ASN A 152 4.14 -4.06 12.72
N VAL A 153 4.74 -5.10 13.29
CA VAL A 153 5.51 -5.02 14.53
C VAL A 153 6.71 -4.09 14.36
N LEU A 154 7.38 -4.14 13.21
CA LEU A 154 8.49 -3.24 12.92
C LEU A 154 8.05 -1.77 12.77
N GLN A 155 6.81 -1.50 12.38
CA GLN A 155 6.27 -0.13 12.36
C GLN A 155 6.11 0.46 13.77
N LEU A 156 6.06 -0.36 14.83
CA LEU A 156 6.10 0.11 16.21
C LEU A 156 7.45 0.74 16.57
N LEU A 157 8.52 0.34 15.88
CA LEU A 157 9.83 0.88 16.14
C LEU A 157 9.82 2.36 15.81
N SER A 158 10.16 3.15 16.84
CA SER A 158 10.34 4.58 16.70
C SER A 158 11.34 4.79 15.57
N ALA A 159 10.98 5.59 14.56
CA ALA A 159 11.99 6.24 13.77
C ALA A 159 12.77 7.08 14.77
N GLY A 160 13.94 6.61 15.20
CA GLY A 160 14.66 7.26 16.28
C GLY A 160 14.82 8.74 15.96
N ARG A 161 14.53 9.62 16.92
CA ARG A 161 14.96 11.02 16.81
C ARG A 161 16.48 10.96 16.57
N LYS A 162 16.94 11.42 15.40
CA LYS A 162 18.33 11.36 14.88
C LYS A 162 18.69 10.18 13.94
N GLY A 163 17.74 9.54 13.28
CA GLY A 163 18.05 8.64 12.16
C GLY A 163 18.66 7.29 12.53
N LYS A 164 18.57 6.89 13.81
CA LYS A 164 18.93 5.55 14.27
C LYS A 164 17.71 4.63 14.28
N GLY A 165 17.90 3.40 13.83
CA GLY A 165 16.89 2.34 13.81
C GLY A 165 16.53 1.86 15.20
N GLY A 166 15.29 1.40 15.36
CA GLY A 166 14.92 0.59 16.52
C GLY A 166 15.45 -0.83 16.37
N VAL A 167 15.62 -1.55 17.48
CA VAL A 167 16.06 -2.95 17.46
C VAL A 167 14.88 -3.88 17.33
N VAL A 168 14.98 -4.88 16.46
CA VAL A 168 14.04 -6.00 16.42
C VAL A 168 14.75 -7.29 16.83
N LEU A 169 14.06 -8.08 17.64
CA LEU A 169 14.43 -9.44 17.99
C LEU A 169 13.28 -10.37 17.65
N LEU A 170 13.51 -11.33 16.76
CA LEU A 170 12.61 -12.47 16.58
C LEU A 170 13.20 -13.66 17.34
N ARG A 171 12.37 -14.40 18.07
CA ARG A 171 12.79 -15.65 18.72
C ARG A 171 11.75 -16.73 18.54
N GLY A 172 12.18 -17.98 18.43
CA GLY A 172 11.32 -19.13 18.42
C GLY A 172 12.06 -20.40 18.05
N GLY A 173 11.43 -21.54 18.27
CA GLY A 173 11.95 -22.86 17.89
C GLY A 173 12.24 -22.97 16.39
N ASP A 174 13.12 -23.90 16.04
CA ASP A 174 13.43 -24.21 14.65
C ASP A 174 12.19 -24.78 13.94
N CYS A 175 11.92 -24.23 12.77
CA CYS A 175 10.74 -24.50 11.96
C CYS A 175 10.66 -25.94 11.44
N LEU A 176 11.78 -26.68 11.48
CA LEU A 176 11.92 -28.03 10.93
C LEU A 176 12.18 -29.11 11.98
N SER A 177 12.57 -28.76 13.21
CA SER A 177 13.08 -29.74 14.19
C SER A 177 12.33 -29.78 15.51
N SER A 178 11.25 -29.02 15.68
CA SER A 178 10.61 -28.85 16.99
C SER A 178 9.63 -29.97 17.40
N ARG A 179 9.50 -31.08 16.66
CA ARG A 179 8.95 -32.33 17.22
C ARG A 179 9.61 -33.61 16.67
N PRO A 180 10.67 -34.12 17.32
CA PRO A 180 11.13 -35.50 17.10
C PRO A 180 10.09 -36.57 17.47
N ASN A 181 8.99 -36.20 18.15
CA ASN A 181 7.84 -37.07 18.47
C ASN A 181 6.57 -36.73 17.67
N ALA A 182 6.64 -35.92 16.61
CA ALA A 182 5.55 -35.89 15.65
C ALA A 182 5.57 -37.26 14.96
N THR A 183 4.70 -38.15 15.42
CA THR A 183 4.44 -39.44 14.81
C THR A 183 4.50 -39.29 13.30
N ALA A 184 5.46 -40.00 12.70
CA ALA A 184 5.86 -39.86 11.31
C ALA A 184 4.65 -39.63 10.39
N GLY A 185 4.54 -38.43 9.81
CA GLY A 185 3.71 -38.20 8.62
C GLY A 185 2.63 -37.12 8.69
N VAL A 186 2.27 -36.53 9.84
CA VAL A 186 1.24 -35.46 9.84
C VAL A 186 1.88 -34.12 9.47
N ARG A 187 1.74 -33.72 8.20
CA ARG A 187 2.07 -32.35 7.76
C ARG A 187 1.14 -31.35 8.44
N GLU A 188 1.73 -30.41 9.15
CA GLU A 188 1.00 -29.33 9.78
C GLU A 188 0.66 -28.24 8.76
N THR A 189 -0.61 -28.15 8.35
CA THR A 189 -1.10 -27.16 7.38
C THR A 189 -2.10 -26.18 7.99
N TYR A 190 -2.35 -25.07 7.29
CA TYR A 190 -3.43 -24.14 7.60
C TYR A 190 -4.14 -23.69 6.32
N VAL A 191 -5.39 -23.21 6.46
CA VAL A 191 -6.14 -22.66 5.33
C VAL A 191 -5.77 -21.19 5.12
N SER A 192 -5.18 -20.91 3.97
CA SER A 192 -4.80 -19.57 3.54
C SER A 192 -5.99 -18.78 2.99
N THR A 193 -5.85 -17.47 2.78
CA THR A 193 -6.88 -16.64 2.11
C THR A 193 -7.20 -17.08 0.69
N GLY A 194 -6.29 -17.83 0.06
CA GLY A 194 -6.51 -18.46 -1.24
C GLY A 194 -7.48 -19.65 -1.21
N GLY A 195 -7.93 -20.08 -0.02
CA GLY A 195 -8.71 -21.29 0.19
C GLY A 195 -7.91 -22.59 0.05
N SER A 196 -6.59 -22.48 -0.13
CA SER A 196 -5.68 -23.62 -0.22
C SER A 196 -5.09 -23.94 1.14
N GLU A 197 -4.89 -25.22 1.42
CA GLU A 197 -4.03 -25.67 2.51
C GLU A 197 -2.57 -25.38 2.18
N VAL A 198 -1.85 -24.78 3.12
CA VAL A 198 -0.46 -24.36 2.96
C VAL A 198 0.32 -24.73 4.22
N GLU A 199 1.59 -25.09 4.06
CA GLU A 199 2.52 -25.27 5.18
C GLU A 199 2.96 -23.89 5.71
N PRO A 200 3.04 -23.69 7.03
CA PRO A 200 3.48 -22.41 7.59
C PRO A 200 4.92 -22.13 7.18
N GLU A 201 5.20 -20.88 6.83
CA GLU A 201 6.56 -20.46 6.50
C GLU A 201 7.44 -20.44 7.74
N CYS A 202 8.73 -20.76 7.54
CA CYS A 202 9.69 -20.59 8.62
C CYS A 202 9.92 -19.10 8.89
N TRP A 203 9.82 -18.69 10.15
CA TRP A 203 10.08 -17.30 10.54
C TRP A 203 11.51 -16.86 10.21
N ARG A 204 12.49 -17.78 10.18
CA ARG A 204 13.87 -17.50 9.77
C ARG A 204 13.98 -17.16 8.28
N ASP A 205 13.14 -17.74 7.44
CA ASP A 205 13.12 -17.39 6.02
C ASP A 205 12.53 -15.99 5.83
N ALA A 206 11.46 -15.67 6.56
CA ALA A 206 10.93 -14.31 6.60
C ALA A 206 11.97 -13.31 7.15
N TRP A 207 12.76 -13.70 8.14
CA TRP A 207 13.87 -12.88 8.65
C TRP A 207 14.98 -12.68 7.61
N ARG A 208 15.44 -13.75 6.95
CA ARG A 208 16.44 -13.66 5.88
C ARG A 208 15.97 -12.73 4.78
N GLU A 209 14.69 -12.80 4.44
CA GLU A 209 14.07 -11.91 3.47
C GLU A 209 14.10 -10.43 3.91
N LEU A 210 13.87 -10.11 5.18
CA LEU A 210 14.04 -8.74 5.69
C LEU A 210 15.49 -8.24 5.56
N VAL A 211 16.47 -9.12 5.81
CA VAL A 211 17.90 -8.80 5.66
C VAL A 211 18.23 -8.56 4.18
N GLU A 212 17.79 -9.45 3.29
CA GLU A 212 18.01 -9.34 1.84
C GLU A 212 17.37 -8.08 1.24
N ARG A 213 16.27 -7.59 1.83
CA ARG A 213 15.61 -6.32 1.44
C ARG A 213 16.31 -5.08 1.97
N GLY A 214 17.23 -5.24 2.93
CA GLY A 214 17.75 -4.12 3.72
C GLY A 214 16.71 -3.48 4.63
N ASP A 215 15.59 -4.15 4.91
CA ASP A 215 14.58 -3.70 5.89
C ASP A 215 15.16 -3.68 7.30
N VAL A 216 16.12 -4.57 7.55
CA VAL A 216 16.94 -4.61 8.76
C VAL A 216 18.42 -4.72 8.39
N ALA A 217 19.28 -4.17 9.24
CA ALA A 217 20.74 -4.17 9.10
C ALA A 217 21.40 -4.72 10.38
N GLU A 218 22.70 -5.01 10.33
CA GLU A 218 23.46 -5.55 11.47
C GLU A 218 22.84 -6.84 12.04
N SER A 219 22.33 -7.69 11.15
CA SER A 219 21.64 -8.90 11.57
C SER A 219 22.60 -9.94 12.15
N VAL A 220 22.28 -10.44 13.34
CA VAL A 220 22.94 -11.56 13.99
C VAL A 220 21.89 -12.59 14.36
N CYS A 221 22.13 -13.85 14.02
CA CYS A 221 21.26 -14.97 14.40
C CYS A 221 22.02 -15.94 15.28
N GLY A 222 21.45 -16.27 16.44
CA GLY A 222 21.93 -17.38 17.26
C GLY A 222 21.69 -18.72 16.57
N ALA A 223 22.46 -19.73 17.00
CA ALA A 223 22.55 -21.03 16.34
C ALA A 223 21.19 -21.66 16.02
N ARG A 224 20.17 -21.51 16.88
CA ARG A 224 18.84 -22.11 16.64
C ARG A 224 17.60 -21.32 17.07
N ARG A 225 17.68 -20.30 17.93
CA ARG A 225 16.46 -19.81 18.59
C ARG A 225 16.08 -18.35 18.41
N TRP A 226 16.95 -17.53 17.84
CA TRP A 226 16.69 -16.09 17.79
C TRP A 226 17.52 -15.39 16.71
N CYS A 227 17.03 -14.25 16.26
CA CYS A 227 17.73 -13.30 15.41
C CYS A 227 17.47 -11.88 15.87
N VAL A 228 18.51 -11.05 15.89
CA VAL A 228 18.47 -9.63 16.25
C VAL A 228 19.00 -8.78 15.10
N ALA A 229 18.41 -7.61 14.87
CA ALA A 229 18.86 -6.64 13.88
C ALA A 229 18.37 -5.23 14.23
N VAL A 230 18.93 -4.25 13.51
CA VAL A 230 18.50 -2.84 13.57
C VAL A 230 17.59 -2.55 12.39
N ALA A 231 16.37 -2.07 12.63
CA ALA A 231 15.47 -1.70 11.55
C ALA A 231 16.00 -0.50 10.75
N SER A 232 15.94 -0.59 9.43
CA SER A 232 16.42 0.48 8.55
C SER A 232 15.60 1.76 8.74
N CYS A 233 16.30 2.88 8.88
CA CYS A 233 15.69 4.21 8.90
C CYS A 233 15.74 4.91 7.54
N ALA A 234 16.48 4.35 6.58
CA ALA A 234 16.80 4.99 5.31
C ALA A 234 15.69 4.77 4.27
N SER A 235 14.43 5.06 4.63
CA SER A 235 13.33 4.92 3.67
C SER A 235 13.12 6.19 2.85
N GLU A 236 12.99 6.06 1.54
CA GLU A 236 12.44 7.10 0.65
C GLU A 236 11.10 7.67 1.15
N CYS A 237 10.25 6.87 1.80
CA CYS A 237 8.99 7.34 2.38
C CYS A 237 9.15 8.23 3.63
N SER A 238 10.35 8.30 4.21
CA SER A 238 10.68 9.14 5.38
C SER A 238 11.93 10.00 5.19
N ALA A 239 12.54 9.98 4.00
CA ALA A 239 13.75 10.73 3.70
C ALA A 239 13.55 12.25 3.80
N GLU A 240 12.31 12.70 3.58
CA GLU A 240 11.91 14.09 3.69
C GLU A 240 10.46 14.21 4.17
N ALA A 241 10.09 15.39 4.68
CA ALA A 241 8.72 15.65 5.10
C ALA A 241 7.77 15.56 3.88
N PRO A 242 6.59 14.91 4.00
CA PRO A 242 5.68 14.78 2.88
C PRO A 242 5.27 16.14 2.29
N LEU A 243 5.15 16.22 0.96
CA LEU A 243 4.85 17.47 0.25
C LEU A 243 3.56 18.13 0.76
N LEU A 244 2.51 17.33 1.04
CA LEU A 244 1.25 17.81 1.62
C LEU A 244 1.39 18.30 3.07
N ALA A 245 2.43 17.90 3.79
CA ALA A 245 2.70 18.38 5.15
C ALA A 245 3.45 19.72 5.14
N ARG A 246 4.33 19.97 4.16
CA ARG A 246 5.11 21.22 4.02
C ARG A 246 4.21 22.45 3.89
N GLN A 247 3.13 22.33 3.11
CA GLN A 247 2.13 23.40 2.95
C GLN A 247 1.58 23.92 4.29
N ARG A 248 1.43 23.04 5.30
CA ARG A 248 0.94 23.46 6.63
C ARG A 248 1.95 24.29 7.40
N TRP A 249 3.24 24.07 7.17
CA TRP A 249 4.31 24.83 7.81
C TRP A 249 4.44 26.20 7.17
N ASP A 250 4.41 26.28 5.84
CA ASP A 250 4.48 27.55 5.12
C ASP A 250 3.29 28.45 5.46
N ALA A 251 2.06 27.90 5.51
CA ALA A 251 0.88 28.64 5.93
C ALA A 251 0.96 29.15 7.38
N ARG A 252 1.60 28.40 8.31
CA ARG A 252 1.82 28.86 9.69
C ARG A 252 2.91 29.91 9.79
N ALA A 253 4.00 29.76 9.04
CA ALA A 253 5.09 30.72 8.98
C ALA A 253 4.60 32.05 8.39
N LEU A 254 3.80 31.99 7.32
CA LEU A 254 3.16 33.16 6.71
C LEU A 254 2.19 33.84 7.67
N ARG A 255 1.33 33.09 8.40
CA ARG A 255 0.45 33.69 9.42
C ARG A 255 1.22 34.38 10.56
N ARG A 256 2.39 33.87 10.95
CA ARG A 256 3.23 34.52 11.97
C ARG A 256 3.86 35.82 11.45
N ARG A 257 4.16 35.90 10.15
CA ARG A 257 4.62 37.14 9.51
C ARG A 257 3.48 38.15 9.26
N ALA A 258 2.29 37.65 8.92
CA ALA A 258 1.09 38.44 8.63
C ALA A 258 0.35 38.98 9.86
N ASN A 259 0.96 38.95 11.06
CA ASN A 259 0.48 39.71 12.21
C ASN A 259 0.62 41.24 12.03
N GLY A 260 1.01 41.72 10.83
CA GLY A 260 0.59 43.01 10.29
C GLY A 260 -0.56 42.82 9.29
N THR A 261 -1.80 42.90 9.77
CA THR A 261 -3.03 43.28 9.03
C THR A 261 -3.14 42.93 7.53
N VAL A 262 -3.03 41.65 7.16
CA VAL A 262 -3.60 41.17 5.88
C VAL A 262 -4.52 39.98 6.12
N ALA A 263 -5.82 40.26 6.16
CA ALA A 263 -6.87 39.25 6.05
C ALA A 263 -6.96 38.79 4.60
N GLY A 264 -6.36 37.65 4.26
CA GLY A 264 -6.39 37.12 2.91
C GLY A 264 -6.06 35.64 2.79
N GLY A 265 -7.10 34.79 2.81
CA GLY A 265 -7.25 33.70 1.84
C GLY A 265 -6.19 32.60 1.67
N CYS A 266 -5.38 32.20 2.65
CA CYS A 266 -4.53 31.00 2.50
C CYS A 266 -5.15 29.73 3.10
N ALA A 267 -5.58 28.85 2.19
CA ALA A 267 -5.81 27.41 2.30
C ALA A 267 -6.84 26.89 3.34
N ARG A 268 -8.00 26.41 2.85
CA ARG A 268 -8.91 25.54 3.62
C ARG A 268 -8.36 24.11 3.64
N PRO A 269 -8.09 23.50 4.81
CA PRO A 269 -7.62 22.12 4.91
C PRO A 269 -8.72 21.12 4.51
N LYS A 270 -8.30 19.94 4.03
CA LYS A 270 -9.06 18.68 3.79
C LYS A 270 -10.58 18.86 3.72
N ARG A 271 -11.13 18.86 2.50
CA ARG A 271 -12.54 18.54 2.30
C ARG A 271 -12.63 17.07 1.92
N GLU A 272 -13.28 16.30 2.78
CA GLU A 272 -13.77 14.98 2.42
C GLU A 272 -14.65 15.14 1.17
N VAL A 273 -14.42 14.32 0.15
CA VAL A 273 -15.28 14.30 -1.04
C VAL A 273 -16.58 13.68 -0.57
N GLN A 274 -17.58 14.52 -0.29
CA GLN A 274 -18.92 14.05 0.00
C GLN A 274 -19.53 13.61 -1.31
N LEU A 275 -19.74 12.30 -1.44
CA LEU A 275 -20.64 11.74 -2.42
C LEU A 275 -22.04 12.04 -1.89
N VAL A 276 -22.70 13.05 -2.44
CA VAL A 276 -24.07 13.44 -2.06
C VAL A 276 -25.04 12.86 -3.09
N GLY A 277 -25.93 11.98 -2.65
CA GLY A 277 -27.05 11.51 -3.47
C GLY A 277 -28.07 12.64 -3.64
N VAL A 278 -28.55 12.85 -4.86
CA VAL A 278 -29.50 13.91 -5.20
C VAL A 278 -30.90 13.57 -4.67
N ASN A 279 -31.33 14.18 -3.57
CA ASN A 279 -32.53 15.03 -3.50
C ASN A 279 -32.83 15.52 -2.07
N GLY A 280 -33.32 16.76 -1.99
CA GLY A 280 -33.39 17.55 -0.78
C GLY A 280 -34.51 17.24 0.22
N THR A 281 -34.44 18.02 1.30
CA THR A 281 -35.37 18.19 2.43
C THR A 281 -35.27 17.16 3.56
N GLY A 282 -34.74 17.62 4.70
CA GLY A 282 -34.83 16.97 5.99
C GLY A 282 -33.82 15.84 6.21
N TRP A 283 -32.99 15.98 7.25
CA TRP A 283 -32.09 14.94 7.72
C TRP A 283 -32.79 13.58 7.83
N ARG A 284 -32.44 12.67 6.92
CA ARG A 284 -32.60 11.22 7.03
C ARG A 284 -31.33 10.59 6.46
N GLU A 285 -30.98 9.44 7.01
CA GLU A 285 -29.87 8.57 6.63
C GLU A 285 -29.95 8.21 5.13
N GLY A 286 -29.50 9.12 4.28
CA GLY A 286 -29.44 8.96 2.84
C GLY A 286 -28.18 8.18 2.49
N ARG A 287 -28.25 6.85 2.60
CA ARG A 287 -27.31 5.97 1.90
C ARG A 287 -27.27 6.39 0.44
N PHE A 288 -26.06 6.51 -0.09
CA PHE A 288 -25.84 6.03 -1.44
C PHE A 288 -26.32 4.56 -1.45
N ASN A 289 -27.51 4.27 -2.00
CA ASN A 289 -27.88 2.90 -2.40
C ASN A 289 -27.21 2.53 -3.74
N PHE A 290 -26.06 3.12 -4.03
CA PHE A 290 -24.92 2.31 -4.40
C PHE A 290 -24.01 2.31 -3.18
N GLU A 291 -24.20 1.35 -2.25
CA GLU A 291 -23.08 0.98 -1.40
C GLU A 291 -21.92 0.83 -2.37
N PHE A 292 -20.86 1.64 -2.22
CA PHE A 292 -19.61 1.18 -2.78
C PHE A 292 -19.46 -0.19 -2.12
N HIS A 293 -19.71 -1.26 -2.89
CA HIS A 293 -19.43 -2.61 -2.42
C HIS A 293 -18.07 -2.49 -1.76
N ARG A 294 -17.90 -3.08 -0.57
CA ARG A 294 -16.69 -3.00 0.26
C ARG A 294 -15.42 -3.45 -0.48
N ASP A 295 -15.45 -3.58 -1.80
CA ASP A 295 -14.51 -4.23 -2.68
C ASP A 295 -14.20 -3.39 -3.93
N TYR A 296 -14.80 -2.20 -4.10
CA TYR A 296 -14.41 -1.28 -5.17
C TYR A 296 -13.04 -0.67 -4.87
N ARG A 297 -12.18 -0.66 -5.88
CA ARG A 297 -10.77 -0.29 -5.79
C ARG A 297 -10.24 0.09 -7.18
N TYR A 298 -9.04 0.67 -7.22
CA TYR A 298 -8.37 1.09 -8.46
C TYR A 298 -9.14 2.16 -9.25
N PHE A 299 -9.53 3.23 -8.58
CA PHE A 299 -10.22 4.37 -9.19
C PHE A 299 -9.35 5.13 -10.17
N SER A 300 -9.88 5.54 -11.32
CA SER A 300 -9.24 6.48 -12.26
C SER A 300 -9.99 7.80 -12.29
N LEU A 301 -9.32 8.88 -12.66
CA LEU A 301 -9.91 10.18 -12.90
C LEU A 301 -9.53 10.64 -14.30
N LEU A 302 -10.48 11.16 -15.07
CA LEU A 302 -10.23 11.78 -16.37
C LEU A 302 -11.10 13.00 -16.58
N ARG A 303 -10.67 13.90 -17.46
CA ARG A 303 -11.50 15.01 -17.93
C ARG A 303 -12.47 14.50 -18.99
N CYS A 304 -13.77 14.60 -18.72
CA CYS A 304 -14.80 13.95 -19.55
C CYS A 304 -15.75 14.91 -20.26
N GLY A 305 -15.62 16.22 -20.03
CA GLY A 305 -16.37 17.23 -20.78
C GLY A 305 -15.75 17.49 -22.16
N GLY A 306 -16.56 17.40 -23.21
CA GLY A 306 -16.27 18.09 -24.48
C GLY A 306 -16.68 19.56 -24.41
N GLY A 307 -15.99 20.45 -25.12
CA GLY A 307 -16.37 21.87 -25.25
C GLY A 307 -15.97 22.79 -24.08
N ALA A 308 -16.83 23.74 -23.73
CA ALA A 308 -16.55 24.86 -22.82
C ALA A 308 -16.43 24.47 -21.33
N ASN A 309 -16.96 23.31 -20.93
CA ASN A 309 -16.96 22.89 -19.53
C ASN A 309 -15.63 22.22 -19.13
N ARG A 310 -14.61 23.06 -18.88
CA ARG A 310 -13.26 22.63 -18.47
C ARG A 310 -13.19 22.02 -17.07
N THR A 311 -14.27 22.09 -16.28
CA THR A 311 -14.29 21.62 -14.88
C THR A 311 -14.84 20.20 -14.72
N ALA A 312 -15.40 19.62 -15.79
CA ALA A 312 -16.02 18.30 -15.74
C ALA A 312 -14.98 17.18 -15.60
N LEU A 313 -15.06 16.43 -14.49
CA LEU A 313 -14.23 15.25 -14.20
C LEU A 313 -15.08 13.99 -14.09
N CYS A 314 -14.52 12.86 -14.48
CA CYS A 314 -15.16 11.56 -14.37
C CYS A 314 -14.31 10.65 -13.50
N LEU A 315 -14.89 10.17 -12.41
CA LEU A 315 -14.31 9.18 -11.53
C LEU A 315 -14.73 7.79 -12.00
N LEU A 316 -13.78 7.03 -12.50
CA LEU A 316 -13.98 5.69 -13.04
C LEU A 316 -13.69 4.63 -11.98
N PHE A 317 -14.45 3.55 -12.03
CA PHE A 317 -14.37 2.42 -11.14
C PHE A 317 -14.74 1.13 -11.88
N LYS A 318 -14.34 0.00 -11.33
CA LYS A 318 -14.64 -1.33 -11.87
C LYS A 318 -15.27 -2.20 -10.80
N ASN A 319 -15.95 -3.27 -11.21
CA ASN A 319 -16.67 -4.11 -10.27
C ASN A 319 -15.83 -5.20 -9.59
N HIS A 320 -15.62 -5.06 -8.28
CA HIS A 320 -14.96 -6.05 -7.41
C HIS A 320 -13.61 -6.58 -7.98
N VAL A 321 -13.07 -7.65 -7.40
CA VAL A 321 -12.04 -8.55 -7.97
C VAL A 321 -12.49 -9.21 -9.29
N TYR A 322 -13.79 -9.17 -9.61
CA TYR A 322 -14.33 -9.83 -10.79
C TYR A 322 -14.05 -9.10 -12.10
N GLU A 323 -13.90 -7.77 -12.04
CA GLU A 323 -13.27 -6.90 -13.05
C GLU A 323 -13.90 -7.05 -14.45
N THR A 324 -15.23 -7.14 -14.48
CA THR A 324 -16.01 -7.46 -15.69
C THR A 324 -16.59 -6.26 -16.42
N TRP A 325 -16.72 -5.12 -15.76
CA TRP A 325 -17.23 -3.88 -16.34
C TRP A 325 -16.53 -2.67 -15.72
N ILE A 326 -16.59 -1.55 -16.43
CA ILE A 326 -16.06 -0.25 -15.98
C ILE A 326 -17.22 0.75 -16.00
N GLY A 327 -17.39 1.50 -14.92
CA GLY A 327 -18.35 2.59 -14.80
C GLY A 327 -17.66 3.89 -14.41
N ALA A 328 -18.38 4.99 -14.50
CA ALA A 328 -17.89 6.30 -14.05
C ALA A 328 -19.00 7.14 -13.44
N VAL A 329 -18.63 8.05 -12.53
CA VAL A 329 -19.50 9.11 -12.03
C VAL A 329 -18.93 10.45 -12.43
N LEU A 330 -19.80 11.36 -12.89
CA LEU A 330 -19.40 12.72 -13.26
C LEU A 330 -19.36 13.65 -12.05
N SER A 331 -18.46 14.61 -12.13
CA SER A 331 -18.35 15.78 -11.27
C SER A 331 -18.30 17.02 -12.15
N SER A 332 -19.08 18.04 -11.81
CA SER A 332 -19.08 19.36 -12.45
C SER A 332 -18.24 20.39 -11.69
N ASP A 333 -17.75 20.05 -10.49
CA ASP A 333 -17.14 20.96 -9.51
C ASP A 333 -15.66 20.64 -9.24
N MET A 334 -14.93 20.24 -10.29
CA MET A 334 -13.52 19.84 -10.20
C MET A 334 -13.29 18.70 -9.21
N GLY A 335 -14.19 17.71 -9.19
CA GLY A 335 -14.07 16.49 -8.39
C GLY A 335 -14.20 16.73 -6.89
N LEU A 336 -14.87 17.82 -6.48
CA LEU A 336 -15.23 18.04 -5.08
C LEU A 336 -16.41 17.15 -4.69
N THR A 337 -17.38 16.99 -5.59
CA THR A 337 -18.53 16.09 -5.44
C THR A 337 -18.73 15.26 -6.70
N PHE A 338 -19.17 14.02 -6.53
CA PHE A 338 -19.57 13.12 -7.62
C PHE A 338 -21.01 12.68 -7.35
N THR A 339 -21.96 13.51 -7.79
CA THR A 339 -23.39 13.37 -7.47
C THR A 339 -24.24 12.87 -8.64
N ALA A 340 -23.64 12.75 -9.83
CA ALA A 340 -24.35 12.31 -11.02
C ALA A 340 -24.67 10.81 -10.99
N ASP A 341 -25.67 10.40 -11.79
CA ASP A 341 -25.94 8.98 -12.00
C ASP A 341 -24.72 8.29 -12.64
N PRO A 342 -24.31 7.10 -12.13
CA PRO A 342 -23.25 6.32 -12.73
C PRO A 342 -23.52 6.03 -14.22
N ARG A 343 -22.50 6.23 -15.04
CA ARG A 343 -22.50 5.93 -16.48
C ARG A 343 -21.64 4.72 -16.75
N LEU A 344 -22.08 3.90 -17.70
CA LEU A 344 -21.30 2.75 -18.15
C LEU A 344 -20.13 3.24 -19.02
N VAL A 345 -18.95 2.69 -18.82
CA VAL A 345 -17.74 2.96 -19.63
C VAL A 345 -17.43 1.75 -20.48
N PHE A 346 -17.47 0.54 -19.92
CA PHE A 346 -17.23 -0.70 -20.64
C PHE A 346 -18.17 -1.79 -20.11
N PRO A 347 -19.00 -2.43 -20.97
CA PRO A 347 -20.00 -3.40 -20.56
C PRO A 347 -19.38 -4.76 -20.19
N ARG A 348 -20.10 -5.53 -19.36
CA ARG A 348 -19.82 -6.96 -19.16
C ARG A 348 -20.43 -7.76 -20.31
N TYR A 349 -19.62 -8.53 -21.04
CA TYR A 349 -20.11 -9.46 -22.05
C TYR A 349 -20.55 -10.81 -21.43
N ASP A 350 -21.78 -11.27 -21.73
CA ASP A 350 -22.34 -12.54 -21.24
C ASP A 350 -22.05 -13.74 -22.17
N ARG A 351 -21.90 -14.93 -21.57
CA ARG A 351 -21.66 -16.22 -22.24
C ARG A 351 -22.75 -16.64 -23.22
N ARG A 352 -23.97 -16.10 -23.15
CA ARG A 352 -25.07 -16.45 -24.08
C ARG A 352 -24.90 -15.84 -25.49
N PHE A 353 -24.00 -14.87 -25.66
CA PHE A 353 -23.70 -14.23 -26.95
C PHE A 353 -22.76 -15.03 -27.86
N LYS A 354 -22.48 -16.30 -27.52
CA LYS A 354 -21.56 -17.22 -28.21
C LYS A 354 -21.82 -17.47 -29.70
N LYS A 355 -22.97 -17.07 -30.26
CA LYS A 355 -23.41 -17.60 -31.56
C LYS A 355 -23.06 -16.77 -32.80
N ARG A 356 -22.61 -15.51 -32.70
CA ARG A 356 -22.26 -14.73 -33.92
C ARG A 356 -21.02 -13.82 -33.72
N GLN A 357 -19.98 -14.14 -34.50
CA GLN A 357 -18.84 -13.31 -34.91
C GLN A 357 -17.71 -12.92 -33.95
N TRP A 358 -17.82 -13.08 -32.62
CA TRP A 358 -16.70 -12.80 -31.71
C TRP A 358 -16.26 -14.08 -30.99
N SER A 359 -15.53 -14.95 -31.70
CA SER A 359 -14.81 -16.11 -31.12
C SER A 359 -13.58 -15.69 -30.29
N LEU A 360 -13.46 -14.40 -29.96
CA LEU A 360 -12.36 -13.88 -29.15
C LEU A 360 -12.53 -14.27 -27.67
N PRO A 361 -11.43 -14.57 -26.96
CA PRO A 361 -11.47 -14.84 -25.53
C PRO A 361 -12.14 -13.68 -24.79
N ARG A 362 -13.31 -13.97 -24.20
CA ARG A 362 -14.15 -13.13 -23.34
C ARG A 362 -13.39 -11.91 -22.76
N ALA A 363 -13.51 -10.78 -23.44
CA ALA A 363 -12.80 -9.54 -23.15
C ALA A 363 -13.15 -8.97 -21.77
N HIS A 364 -12.37 -9.33 -20.75
CA HIS A 364 -12.46 -8.75 -19.40
C HIS A 364 -11.51 -7.55 -19.24
N ILE A 365 -11.57 -6.58 -20.16
CA ILE A 365 -10.68 -5.39 -20.19
C ILE A 365 -10.77 -4.56 -18.90
N GLY A 366 -11.81 -4.74 -18.08
CA GLY A 366 -11.85 -4.19 -16.73
C GLY A 366 -10.68 -4.65 -15.85
N HIS A 367 -10.00 -5.75 -16.20
CA HIS A 367 -8.82 -6.22 -15.49
C HIS A 367 -7.67 -5.23 -15.67
N ASN A 368 -7.22 -4.65 -14.55
CA ASN A 368 -6.10 -3.70 -14.51
C ASN A 368 -6.17 -2.50 -15.48
N TYR A 369 -7.36 -2.07 -15.88
CA TYR A 369 -7.52 -1.10 -16.96
C TYR A 369 -6.78 0.23 -16.75
N ALA A 370 -6.42 0.87 -17.88
CA ALA A 370 -6.08 2.29 -17.97
C ALA A 370 -6.86 2.94 -19.11
N LEU A 371 -7.22 4.22 -18.93
CA LEU A 371 -7.96 4.99 -19.92
C LEU A 371 -7.28 6.33 -20.16
N LEU A 372 -7.07 6.67 -21.44
CA LEU A 372 -6.42 7.90 -21.89
C LEU A 372 -7.31 8.62 -22.91
N SER A 373 -7.45 9.94 -22.80
CA SER A 373 -8.01 10.78 -23.86
C SER A 373 -6.89 11.54 -24.58
N HIS A 374 -6.78 11.39 -25.90
CA HIS A 374 -5.80 12.07 -26.72
C HIS A 374 -6.29 12.28 -28.15
N GLY A 375 -6.18 13.51 -28.66
CA GLY A 375 -6.53 13.82 -30.06
C GLY A 375 -8.00 13.59 -30.40
N GLY A 376 -8.91 13.78 -29.44
CA GLY A 376 -10.34 13.49 -29.62
C GLY A 376 -10.70 12.00 -29.57
N VAL A 377 -9.72 11.12 -29.32
CA VAL A 377 -9.90 9.66 -29.21
C VAL A 377 -9.66 9.22 -27.77
N TYR A 378 -10.44 8.24 -27.32
CA TYR A 378 -10.24 7.54 -26.06
C TYR A 378 -9.57 6.19 -26.33
N TYR A 379 -8.55 5.87 -25.54
CA TYR A 379 -7.80 4.63 -25.59
C TYR A 379 -8.01 3.88 -24.28
N LEU A 380 -8.65 2.72 -24.36
CA LEU A 380 -8.84 1.83 -23.22
C LEU A 380 -7.87 0.66 -23.37
N VAL A 381 -7.07 0.40 -22.34
CA VAL A 381 -6.22 -0.79 -22.25
C VAL A 381 -6.57 -1.60 -21.01
N GLY A 382 -6.43 -2.91 -21.08
CA GLY A 382 -6.71 -3.81 -19.95
C GLY A 382 -6.27 -5.23 -20.22
N GLY A 383 -6.02 -5.99 -19.16
CA GLY A 383 -5.78 -7.42 -19.26
C GLY A 383 -7.07 -8.21 -19.43
N VAL A 384 -6.98 -9.53 -19.59
CA VAL A 384 -8.14 -10.41 -19.43
C VAL A 384 -7.98 -11.22 -18.15
N CYS A 385 -8.96 -11.11 -17.26
CA CYS A 385 -9.02 -11.89 -16.02
C CYS A 385 -9.07 -13.40 -16.34
N ASN A 386 -8.00 -14.14 -16.01
CA ASN A 386 -7.98 -15.60 -16.10
C ASN A 386 -8.70 -16.23 -14.91
N ARG A 387 -10.04 -16.20 -14.94
CA ARG A 387 -10.88 -16.77 -13.85
C ARG A 387 -10.65 -18.25 -13.61
N ALA A 388 -10.25 -18.99 -14.63
CA ALA A 388 -10.21 -20.43 -14.55
C ALA A 388 -8.94 -20.92 -13.84
N ARG A 389 -7.92 -20.06 -13.66
CA ARG A 389 -6.58 -20.43 -13.11
C ARG A 389 -6.10 -21.77 -13.65
N THR A 390 -6.50 -22.10 -14.88
CA THR A 390 -6.30 -23.43 -15.44
C THR A 390 -4.83 -23.51 -15.77
N PRO A 391 -4.10 -24.47 -15.19
CA PRO A 391 -2.69 -24.65 -15.50
C PRO A 391 -2.50 -24.72 -17.03
N GLY A 392 -1.56 -23.93 -17.56
CA GLY A 392 -1.23 -23.93 -18.98
C GLY A 392 -2.10 -23.06 -19.90
N LEU A 393 -3.14 -22.38 -19.41
CA LEU A 393 -3.81 -21.34 -20.20
C LEU A 393 -3.13 -20.00 -19.95
N PRO A 394 -2.46 -19.40 -20.96
CA PRO A 394 -1.74 -18.14 -20.78
C PRO A 394 -2.70 -17.06 -20.28
N ASN A 395 -2.20 -16.22 -19.36
CA ASN A 395 -2.84 -14.94 -19.10
C ASN A 395 -2.92 -14.20 -20.42
N GLN A 396 -4.13 -13.76 -20.81
CA GLN A 396 -4.40 -13.39 -22.20
C GLN A 396 -3.87 -12.00 -22.54
N GLY A 397 -2.72 -11.61 -21.98
CA GLY A 397 -1.99 -10.41 -22.32
C GLY A 397 -2.72 -9.11 -21.98
N ILE A 398 -2.33 -8.05 -22.68
CA ILE A 398 -2.93 -6.72 -22.61
C ILE A 398 -3.59 -6.43 -23.95
N TRP A 399 -4.84 -5.97 -23.88
CA TRP A 399 -5.64 -5.57 -25.02
C TRP A 399 -5.78 -4.06 -25.06
N MET A 400 -5.98 -3.52 -26.26
CA MET A 400 -6.29 -2.10 -26.49
C MET A 400 -7.55 -1.98 -27.34
N LEU A 401 -8.31 -0.91 -27.09
CA LEU A 401 -9.49 -0.49 -27.84
C LEU A 401 -9.46 1.02 -28.01
N ARG A 402 -10.17 1.49 -29.03
CA ARG A 402 -10.34 2.92 -29.32
C ARG A 402 -11.81 3.28 -29.29
N GLY A 403 -12.13 4.48 -28.82
CA GLY A 403 -13.50 4.99 -28.78
C GLY A 403 -13.56 6.47 -29.03
N ARG A 404 -14.67 6.95 -29.60
CA ARG A 404 -14.92 8.39 -29.82
C ARG A 404 -15.45 9.09 -28.56
N SER A 405 -15.94 8.32 -27.60
CA SER A 405 -16.43 8.75 -26.30
C SER A 405 -15.80 7.87 -25.21
N TRP A 406 -15.78 8.35 -23.96
CA TRP A 406 -15.52 7.50 -22.79
C TRP A 406 -16.79 6.81 -22.29
N GLU A 407 -17.95 7.44 -22.50
CA GLU A 407 -19.25 6.92 -22.09
C GLU A 407 -19.67 5.87 -23.10
N TRP A 408 -19.93 4.66 -22.60
CA TRP A 408 -20.60 3.63 -23.36
C TRP A 408 -22.05 4.09 -23.56
N ASN A 409 -22.37 4.50 -24.78
CA ASN A 409 -23.70 4.89 -25.17
C ASN A 409 -24.23 3.91 -26.22
N SER A 410 -25.28 3.16 -25.90
CA SER A 410 -25.94 2.26 -26.86
C SER A 410 -26.97 2.97 -27.75
N ARG A 411 -27.32 4.24 -27.46
CA ARG A 411 -28.28 5.09 -28.19
C ARG A 411 -29.59 4.48 -28.71
N GLU A 412 -30.05 3.37 -28.16
CA GLU A 412 -31.46 3.27 -27.75
C GLU A 412 -31.55 3.08 -26.23
N ARG A 413 -31.69 4.25 -25.59
CA ARG A 413 -32.33 4.54 -24.30
C ARG A 413 -31.66 4.11 -22.99
N THR A 414 -30.98 5.11 -22.42
CA THR A 414 -31.26 5.71 -21.09
C THR A 414 -31.58 4.78 -19.93
N SER A 415 -30.68 4.82 -18.94
CA SER A 415 -30.71 4.09 -17.66
C SER A 415 -30.22 2.65 -17.75
N LEU A 416 -28.89 2.52 -17.89
CA LEU A 416 -28.18 1.25 -17.71
C LEU A 416 -27.66 1.16 -16.28
N VAL A 417 -28.57 1.25 -15.31
CA VAL A 417 -28.38 0.46 -14.09
C VAL A 417 -28.45 -0.99 -14.58
N PRO A 418 -27.43 -1.84 -14.34
CA PRO A 418 -27.62 -3.27 -14.55
C PRO A 418 -28.89 -3.65 -13.80
N LEU A 419 -29.93 -4.14 -14.48
CA LEU A 419 -31.12 -4.65 -13.80
C LEU A 419 -30.67 -5.80 -12.92
N TYR A 420 -30.48 -5.51 -11.64
CA TYR A 420 -30.21 -6.50 -10.60
C TYR A 420 -31.53 -7.22 -10.37
N ILE A 421 -31.69 -8.36 -11.04
CA ILE A 421 -32.86 -9.21 -10.83
C ILE A 421 -32.75 -9.91 -9.46
N SER A 422 -31.52 -10.08 -8.95
CA SER A 422 -31.20 -10.54 -7.59
C SER A 422 -29.72 -10.30 -7.25
N ARG A 423 -29.28 -10.56 -6.01
CA ARG A 423 -27.86 -10.48 -5.60
C ARG A 423 -26.96 -11.27 -6.56
N GLY A 424 -26.11 -10.57 -7.30
CA GLY A 424 -25.10 -11.17 -8.19
C GLY A 424 -25.60 -11.60 -9.58
N THR A 425 -26.89 -11.41 -9.89
CA THR A 425 -27.49 -11.83 -11.17
C THR A 425 -27.86 -10.61 -12.02
N PHE A 426 -27.39 -10.58 -13.26
CA PHE A 426 -27.48 -9.42 -14.15
C PHE A 426 -28.16 -9.80 -15.47
N GLN A 427 -29.02 -8.93 -16.00
CA GLN A 427 -29.51 -9.05 -17.38
C GLN A 427 -28.50 -8.40 -18.34
N PRO A 428 -28.01 -9.12 -19.37
CA PRO A 428 -27.13 -8.53 -20.36
C PRO A 428 -27.89 -7.59 -21.29
N LEU A 429 -27.21 -6.54 -21.74
CA LEU A 429 -27.78 -5.56 -22.67
C LEU A 429 -27.61 -6.05 -24.12
N PRO A 430 -28.60 -5.81 -25.01
CA PRO A 430 -28.44 -6.10 -26.43
C PRO A 430 -27.31 -5.25 -27.05
N LEU A 431 -26.64 -5.82 -28.06
CA LEU A 431 -25.57 -5.13 -28.80
C LEU A 431 -26.17 -4.03 -29.69
N PRO A 432 -25.51 -2.86 -29.84
CA PRO A 432 -25.95 -1.81 -30.75
C PRO A 432 -25.97 -2.29 -32.21
N ARG A 433 -26.95 -1.84 -33.00
CA ARG A 433 -27.03 -2.11 -34.45
C ARG A 433 -25.98 -1.33 -35.26
N ASP A 434 -25.52 -0.18 -34.75
CA ASP A 434 -24.60 0.75 -35.46
C ASP A 434 -23.11 0.51 -35.16
N GLY A 435 -22.76 -0.65 -34.61
CA GLY A 435 -21.40 -1.00 -34.20
C GLY A 435 -21.07 -0.60 -32.75
N PRO A 436 -19.99 -1.17 -32.17
CA PRO A 436 -19.62 -0.92 -30.77
C PRO A 436 -18.93 0.45 -30.59
N GLN A 437 -19.24 1.18 -29.52
CA GLN A 437 -18.54 2.44 -29.18
C GLN A 437 -17.04 2.24 -28.95
N TRP A 438 -16.64 1.06 -28.47
CA TRP A 438 -15.25 0.61 -28.46
C TRP A 438 -14.98 -0.22 -29.71
N GLU A 439 -14.13 0.32 -30.57
CA GLU A 439 -13.70 -0.27 -31.83
C GLU A 439 -12.24 -0.78 -31.70
N ASP A 440 -11.78 -1.49 -32.73
CA ASP A 440 -10.36 -1.83 -32.92
C ASP A 440 -9.76 -2.59 -31.71
N MET A 441 -10.53 -3.57 -31.21
CA MET A 441 -10.07 -4.42 -30.11
C MET A 441 -8.95 -5.35 -30.60
N ARG A 442 -7.74 -5.17 -30.06
CA ARG A 442 -6.58 -5.99 -30.40
C ARG A 442 -5.72 -6.35 -29.21
N LEU A 443 -5.09 -7.52 -29.29
CA LEU A 443 -4.04 -7.94 -28.37
C LEU A 443 -2.77 -7.14 -28.72
N ILE A 444 -2.28 -6.35 -27.78
CA ILE A 444 -1.06 -5.55 -27.98
C ILE A 444 0.18 -6.16 -27.32
N ILE A 445 -0.01 -7.00 -26.30
CA ILE A 445 1.04 -7.67 -25.54
C ILE A 445 0.51 -9.04 -25.17
N ASN A 446 1.20 -10.15 -25.42
CA ASN A 446 0.66 -11.51 -25.23
C ASN A 446 1.14 -12.22 -23.94
N GLY A 447 1.93 -11.56 -23.10
CA GLY A 447 2.57 -12.17 -21.92
C GLY A 447 4.03 -12.57 -22.14
N SER A 448 4.40 -12.95 -23.37
CA SER A 448 5.76 -13.33 -23.78
C SER A 448 6.47 -12.20 -24.54
N HIS A 449 6.03 -10.96 -24.33
CA HIS A 449 6.60 -9.80 -24.99
C HIS A 449 8.06 -9.58 -24.54
N PRO A 450 8.99 -9.25 -25.46
CA PRO A 450 10.40 -9.11 -25.12
C PRO A 450 10.64 -8.16 -23.94
N GLY A 451 11.59 -8.51 -23.07
CA GLY A 451 11.97 -7.71 -21.90
C GLY A 451 11.00 -7.77 -20.72
N CYS A 452 9.89 -8.50 -20.83
CA CYS A 452 8.93 -8.58 -19.73
C CYS A 452 9.49 -9.32 -18.51
N VAL A 453 9.35 -8.73 -17.31
CA VAL A 453 9.91 -9.28 -16.07
C VAL A 453 8.84 -9.95 -15.20
N GLU A 454 8.93 -11.27 -15.12
CA GLU A 454 8.14 -12.14 -14.24
C GLU A 454 9.07 -13.18 -13.59
N ARG A 455 9.42 -12.95 -12.32
CA ARG A 455 10.34 -13.79 -11.55
C ARG A 455 9.65 -14.58 -10.43
N ARG A 456 8.32 -14.54 -10.35
CA ARG A 456 7.58 -15.38 -9.39
C ARG A 456 7.74 -16.85 -9.76
N GLU A 457 7.90 -17.70 -8.74
CA GLU A 457 8.10 -19.13 -8.92
C GLU A 457 6.77 -19.83 -9.27
N PRO A 458 6.67 -20.53 -10.42
CA PRO A 458 5.47 -21.29 -10.77
C PRO A 458 5.13 -22.39 -9.76
N SER A 459 6.12 -22.96 -9.06
CA SER A 459 5.90 -23.95 -8.00
C SER A 459 5.05 -23.41 -6.84
N ARG A 460 5.20 -22.12 -6.53
CA ARG A 460 4.40 -21.42 -5.51
C ARG A 460 3.12 -20.82 -6.08
N MET A 461 3.09 -20.61 -7.40
CA MET A 461 1.97 -19.99 -8.11
C MET A 461 1.63 -20.80 -9.37
N PRO A 462 0.99 -21.98 -9.23
CA PRO A 462 0.79 -22.93 -10.33
C PRO A 462 -0.11 -22.43 -11.47
N TRP A 463 -0.77 -21.29 -11.32
CA TRP A 463 -1.50 -20.61 -12.40
C TRP A 463 -0.62 -19.70 -13.26
N LEU A 464 0.64 -19.46 -12.86
CA LEU A 464 1.61 -18.77 -13.70
C LEU A 464 2.02 -19.66 -14.86
N THR A 465 2.05 -19.08 -16.06
CA THR A 465 2.59 -19.74 -17.24
C THR A 465 4.10 -19.47 -17.29
N PRO A 466 4.96 -20.50 -17.28
CA PRO A 466 6.41 -20.30 -17.39
C PRO A 466 6.76 -19.44 -18.61
N GLY A 467 7.62 -18.45 -18.42
CA GLY A 467 8.04 -17.54 -19.51
C GLY A 467 7.00 -16.50 -19.94
N ALA A 468 5.90 -16.33 -19.20
CA ALA A 468 4.89 -15.31 -19.49
C ALA A 468 4.57 -14.44 -18.27
N CYS A 469 4.41 -13.15 -18.51
CA CYS A 469 3.99 -12.17 -17.51
C CYS A 469 2.48 -12.20 -17.24
N GLU A 470 2.08 -12.10 -15.96
CA GLU A 470 0.67 -12.10 -15.55
C GLU A 470 -0.02 -10.73 -15.72
N PHE A 471 0.73 -9.63 -15.72
CA PHE A 471 0.21 -8.25 -15.73
C PHE A 471 -0.96 -8.04 -14.74
N ASP A 472 -0.82 -8.56 -13.52
CA ASP A 472 -1.83 -8.59 -12.44
C ASP A 472 -1.93 -7.28 -11.63
N GLY A 473 -1.11 -6.27 -11.95
CA GLY A 473 -1.17 -4.93 -11.38
C GLY A 473 -1.82 -3.93 -12.32
N ARG A 474 -2.29 -2.80 -11.76
CA ARG A 474 -2.95 -1.74 -12.51
C ARG A 474 -2.03 -1.15 -13.59
N LEU A 475 -2.58 -0.96 -14.80
CA LEU A 475 -1.89 -0.32 -15.92
C LEU A 475 -1.93 1.21 -15.79
N SER A 476 -0.98 1.88 -16.45
CA SER A 476 -1.08 3.30 -16.78
C SER A 476 -0.69 3.55 -18.24
N LEU A 477 -1.45 4.41 -18.92
CA LEU A 477 -1.26 4.75 -20.32
C LEU A 477 -1.15 6.27 -20.45
N VAL A 478 -0.06 6.75 -21.04
CA VAL A 478 0.17 8.18 -21.26
C VAL A 478 0.78 8.43 -22.63
N ARG A 479 0.39 9.55 -23.26
CA ARG A 479 0.98 10.03 -24.50
C ARG A 479 2.07 11.07 -24.20
N HIS A 480 3.33 10.80 -24.53
CA HIS A 480 4.47 11.70 -24.32
C HIS A 480 5.40 11.72 -25.53
N ARG A 481 5.94 12.88 -25.91
CA ARG A 481 6.92 13.05 -27.01
C ARG A 481 6.68 12.15 -28.22
N ALA A 482 5.54 12.32 -28.89
CA ALA A 482 5.21 11.55 -30.10
C ALA A 482 5.16 9.99 -29.93
N ALA A 483 5.24 9.42 -28.72
CA ALA A 483 4.78 8.06 -28.41
C ALA A 483 3.72 7.91 -27.30
N PHE A 484 3.10 6.74 -27.25
CA PHE A 484 2.37 6.17 -26.13
C PHE A 484 3.33 5.37 -25.26
N LEU A 485 3.18 5.49 -23.94
CA LEU A 485 3.92 4.75 -22.94
C LEU A 485 2.91 3.97 -22.09
N LEU A 486 3.12 2.66 -21.99
CA LEU A 486 2.30 1.75 -21.21
C LEU A 486 3.14 1.23 -20.04
N TYR A 487 2.79 1.66 -18.84
CA TYR A 487 3.39 1.19 -17.60
C TYR A 487 2.60 0.01 -17.07
N THR A 488 3.32 -1.05 -16.73
CA THR A 488 2.75 -2.28 -16.20
C THR A 488 3.55 -2.72 -14.98
N ARG A 489 2.94 -3.58 -14.16
CA ARG A 489 3.63 -4.19 -13.04
C ARG A 489 4.70 -5.15 -13.55
N ALA A 490 5.90 -5.05 -12.98
CA ALA A 490 6.96 -6.04 -13.07
C ALA A 490 7.00 -6.84 -11.76
N ASN A 491 7.13 -8.16 -11.86
CA ASN A 491 7.29 -9.03 -10.69
C ASN A 491 8.75 -9.46 -10.61
N ILE A 492 9.53 -8.74 -9.82
CA ILE A 492 11.00 -8.80 -9.84
C ILE A 492 11.59 -9.81 -8.85
N PHE A 493 10.74 -10.55 -8.12
CA PHE A 493 11.19 -11.52 -7.13
C PHE A 493 10.20 -12.69 -6.95
N HIS A 494 10.69 -13.80 -6.38
CA HIS A 494 9.96 -15.07 -6.30
C HIS A 494 8.65 -15.01 -5.48
N ARG A 495 8.58 -14.14 -4.46
CA ARG A 495 7.37 -13.89 -3.63
C ARG A 495 6.45 -12.77 -4.15
N GLY A 496 6.73 -12.24 -5.34
CA GLY A 496 5.89 -11.23 -5.97
C GLY A 496 6.12 -9.80 -5.48
N ARG A 497 7.38 -9.46 -5.16
CA ARG A 497 7.83 -8.07 -5.05
C ARG A 497 7.55 -7.36 -6.36
N ARG A 498 7.02 -6.15 -6.23
CA ARG A 498 6.43 -5.42 -7.35
C ARG A 498 7.26 -4.21 -7.66
N PHE A 499 7.49 -4.05 -8.95
CA PHE A 499 8.06 -2.84 -9.50
C PHE A 499 7.35 -2.52 -10.80
N VAL A 500 7.94 -1.68 -11.62
CA VAL A 500 7.28 -1.11 -12.79
C VAL A 500 8.18 -1.31 -14.01
N GLN A 501 7.56 -1.75 -15.09
CA GLN A 501 8.17 -1.81 -16.42
C GLN A 501 7.35 -0.97 -17.39
N VAL A 502 8.01 -0.47 -18.43
CA VAL A 502 7.40 0.37 -19.45
C VAL A 502 7.68 -0.18 -20.84
N THR A 503 6.70 -0.08 -21.73
CA THR A 503 6.86 -0.30 -23.17
C THR A 503 6.31 0.92 -23.92
N ARG A 504 6.83 1.16 -25.12
CA ARG A 504 6.55 2.34 -25.93
C ARG A 504 5.99 1.95 -27.29
N SER A 505 5.06 2.75 -27.79
CA SER A 505 4.56 2.63 -29.16
C SER A 505 4.27 3.99 -29.77
N VAL A 506 4.63 4.21 -31.04
CA VAL A 506 4.33 5.46 -31.76
C VAL A 506 2.94 5.43 -32.42
N ASP A 507 2.49 4.23 -32.79
CA ASP A 507 1.30 3.97 -33.60
C ASP A 507 0.23 3.14 -32.88
N THR A 508 0.50 2.73 -31.63
CA THR A 508 -0.28 1.80 -30.78
C THR A 508 -0.42 0.38 -31.33
N VAL A 509 0.37 0.01 -32.33
CA VAL A 509 0.41 -1.30 -32.97
C VAL A 509 1.73 -1.99 -32.65
N ALA A 510 2.86 -1.36 -33.00
CA ALA A 510 4.18 -1.88 -32.69
C ALA A 510 4.64 -1.37 -31.32
N TRP A 511 4.91 -2.30 -30.41
CA TRP A 511 5.37 -2.01 -29.05
C TRP A 511 6.82 -2.44 -28.86
N SER A 512 7.65 -1.56 -28.31
CA SER A 512 9.04 -1.85 -27.98
C SER A 512 9.15 -2.96 -26.94
N PRO A 513 10.31 -3.61 -26.79
CA PRO A 513 10.57 -4.43 -25.60
C PRO A 513 10.26 -3.66 -24.31
N PHE A 514 9.84 -4.39 -23.28
CA PHE A 514 9.73 -3.85 -21.93
C PHE A 514 11.11 -3.54 -21.37
N GLU A 515 11.18 -2.47 -20.60
CA GLU A 515 12.31 -2.13 -19.77
C GLU A 515 11.83 -1.76 -18.36
N LEU A 516 12.61 -2.12 -17.33
CA LEU A 516 12.33 -1.65 -15.98
C LEU A 516 12.55 -0.13 -15.93
N ILE A 517 11.63 0.59 -15.29
CA ILE A 517 11.88 2.01 -15.04
C ILE A 517 13.06 2.17 -14.09
N GLN A 518 13.73 3.30 -14.12
CA GLN A 518 14.79 3.63 -13.19
C GLN A 518 14.32 4.80 -12.34
N ILE A 519 14.41 4.68 -11.02
CA ILE A 519 14.08 5.76 -10.09
C ILE A 519 15.37 6.11 -9.35
N ASP A 520 15.77 7.38 -9.42
CA ASP A 520 17.02 7.84 -8.78
C ASP A 520 17.05 7.47 -7.28
N ARG A 521 18.15 6.85 -6.86
CA ARG A 521 18.42 6.34 -5.51
C ARG A 521 17.44 5.30 -4.97
N TYR A 522 16.66 4.65 -5.84
CA TYR A 522 15.76 3.58 -5.43
C TYR A 522 16.18 2.27 -6.08
N GLU A 523 16.58 1.32 -5.25
CA GLU A 523 16.88 -0.04 -5.69
C GLU A 523 15.58 -0.85 -5.72
N PRO A 524 15.15 -1.38 -6.88
CA PRO A 524 13.89 -2.12 -7.00
C PRO A 524 13.72 -3.26 -6.00
N LEU A 525 14.83 -3.93 -5.63
CA LEU A 525 14.78 -5.04 -4.68
C LEU A 525 14.48 -4.64 -3.23
N ASN A 526 14.64 -3.37 -2.87
CA ASN A 526 14.52 -2.87 -1.50
C ASN A 526 13.10 -2.38 -1.14
N GLY A 527 12.14 -2.47 -2.06
CA GLY A 527 10.76 -2.08 -1.78
C GLY A 527 9.73 -2.63 -2.77
N ASP A 528 8.50 -2.16 -2.61
CA ASP A 528 7.34 -2.54 -3.42
C ASP A 528 6.68 -1.27 -3.99
N ILE A 529 6.56 -1.23 -5.32
CA ILE A 529 5.74 -0.27 -6.05
C ILE A 529 4.64 -1.06 -6.76
N TYR A 530 3.44 -1.04 -6.19
CA TYR A 530 2.34 -1.89 -6.66
C TYR A 530 1.80 -1.50 -8.05
N PHE A 531 1.68 -0.19 -8.31
CA PHE A 531 1.37 0.33 -9.65
C PHE A 531 1.92 1.75 -9.81
N PHE A 532 1.97 2.23 -11.05
CA PHE A 532 2.56 3.52 -11.38
C PHE A 532 1.59 4.42 -12.16
N ALA A 533 0.93 5.36 -11.50
CA ALA A 533 -0.03 6.24 -12.16
C ALA A 533 0.68 7.43 -12.84
N ALA A 534 1.43 7.12 -13.90
CA ALA A 534 2.06 8.12 -14.76
C ALA A 534 1.02 8.93 -15.55
N GLN A 535 1.25 10.23 -15.68
CA GLN A 535 0.47 11.14 -16.51
C GLN A 535 1.36 12.30 -16.98
N ARG A 536 0.85 13.13 -17.89
CA ARG A 536 1.52 14.39 -18.21
C ARG A 536 1.58 15.26 -16.97
N ASN A 537 2.71 15.93 -16.75
CA ASN A 537 2.83 16.91 -15.68
C ASN A 537 1.87 18.09 -15.96
N PRO A 538 0.87 18.35 -15.10
CA PRO A 538 -0.11 19.39 -15.38
C PRO A 538 0.49 20.80 -15.28
N ILE A 539 1.65 20.96 -14.64
CA ILE A 539 2.27 22.27 -14.41
C ILE A 539 3.49 22.52 -15.28
N HIS A 540 4.07 21.51 -15.93
CA HIS A 540 5.26 21.64 -16.77
C HIS A 540 5.07 21.00 -18.14
N ARG A 541 5.31 21.75 -19.20
CA ARG A 541 5.25 21.27 -20.58
C ARG A 541 6.57 20.58 -20.93
N GLY A 542 6.57 19.27 -20.97
CA GLY A 542 7.73 18.48 -21.41
C GLY A 542 8.14 17.39 -20.44
N SER A 543 7.55 17.35 -19.24
CA SER A 543 7.76 16.28 -18.28
C SER A 543 6.51 15.44 -18.05
N LEU A 544 6.75 14.22 -17.55
CA LEU A 544 5.77 13.35 -16.94
C LEU A 544 5.84 13.49 -15.43
N LEU A 545 4.74 13.11 -14.77
CA LEU A 545 4.61 13.02 -13.34
C LEU A 545 3.89 11.71 -13.03
N ALA A 546 4.36 10.98 -12.03
CA ALA A 546 3.70 9.80 -11.52
C ALA A 546 3.43 9.93 -10.03
N ILE A 547 2.26 9.45 -9.61
CA ILE A 547 1.95 9.18 -8.20
C ILE A 547 1.74 7.68 -8.03
N PHE A 548 2.25 7.10 -6.96
CA PHE A 548 2.27 5.64 -6.80
C PHE A 548 2.37 5.25 -5.32
N PRO A 549 1.75 4.13 -4.92
CA PRO A 549 1.95 3.56 -3.59
C PRO A 549 3.36 2.97 -3.48
N VAL A 550 4.05 3.28 -2.39
CA VAL A 550 5.40 2.79 -2.09
C VAL A 550 5.41 2.17 -0.70
N ALA A 551 5.88 0.93 -0.60
CA ALA A 551 6.34 0.33 0.63
C ALA A 551 7.86 0.16 0.54
N HIS A 552 8.62 0.81 1.42
CA HIS A 552 10.08 0.79 1.36
C HIS A 552 10.66 0.86 2.76
N HIS A 553 11.48 -0.12 3.15
CA HIS A 553 12.01 -0.23 4.51
C HIS A 553 10.92 -0.06 5.57
N LEU A 554 9.81 -0.77 5.37
CA LEU A 554 8.69 -0.86 6.32
C LEU A 554 8.02 0.49 6.61
N ARG A 555 8.21 1.46 5.72
CA ARG A 555 7.49 2.73 5.69
C ARG A 555 6.65 2.79 4.43
N GLY A 556 5.42 3.27 4.59
CA GLY A 556 4.46 3.45 3.52
C GLY A 556 4.30 4.91 3.14
N CYS A 557 4.18 5.19 1.85
CA CYS A 557 3.77 6.50 1.37
C CYS A 557 3.08 6.41 0.00
N ILE A 558 2.31 7.45 -0.32
CA ILE A 558 2.08 7.80 -1.72
C ILE A 558 3.31 8.59 -2.16
N GLY A 559 4.11 8.00 -3.04
CA GLY A 559 5.26 8.65 -3.67
C GLY A 559 4.83 9.52 -4.85
N ILE A 560 5.67 10.51 -5.17
CA ILE A 560 5.58 11.33 -6.38
C ILE A 560 6.97 11.43 -7.02
N SER A 561 7.03 11.31 -8.35
CA SER A 561 8.28 11.41 -9.12
C SER A 561 8.03 12.00 -10.51
N LEU A 562 9.08 12.54 -11.13
CA LEU A 562 9.06 13.15 -12.47
C LEU A 562 9.96 12.40 -13.45
N SER A 563 9.60 12.44 -14.71
CA SER A 563 10.44 11.92 -15.79
C SER A 563 10.39 12.83 -17.02
N LEU A 564 11.48 12.82 -17.79
CA LEU A 564 11.57 13.49 -19.08
C LEU A 564 11.33 12.52 -20.25
N ASP A 565 11.72 11.26 -20.10
CA ASP A 565 11.66 10.23 -21.16
C ASP A 565 10.61 9.14 -20.91
N GLY A 566 10.11 9.02 -19.68
CA GLY A 566 9.21 7.96 -19.22
C GLY A 566 9.91 6.73 -18.65
N VAL A 567 11.24 6.67 -18.70
CA VAL A 567 12.04 5.52 -18.27
C VAL A 567 12.82 5.86 -17.02
N ARG A 568 13.49 7.01 -17.01
CA ARG A 568 14.27 7.53 -15.89
C ARG A 568 13.45 8.53 -15.11
N TRP A 569 13.33 8.30 -13.82
CA TRP A 569 12.49 9.02 -12.89
C TRP A 569 13.35 9.65 -11.80
N SER A 570 12.99 10.86 -11.39
CA SER A 570 13.60 11.53 -10.24
C SER A 570 13.42 10.69 -8.98
N ARG A 571 14.17 11.04 -7.92
CA ARG A 571 13.98 10.44 -6.60
C ARG A 571 12.51 10.47 -6.15
N ILE A 572 12.11 9.47 -5.38
CA ILE A 572 10.78 9.42 -4.77
C ILE A 572 10.67 10.52 -3.73
N THR A 573 9.75 11.46 -3.93
CA THR A 573 9.31 12.38 -2.88
C THR A 573 8.05 11.82 -2.23
N PRO A 574 7.95 11.74 -0.89
CA PRO A 574 6.68 11.40 -0.24
C PRO A 574 5.66 12.51 -0.50
N LEU A 575 4.57 12.20 -1.18
CA LEU A 575 3.40 13.09 -1.25
C LEU A 575 2.62 13.03 0.06
N LYS A 576 2.44 11.82 0.59
CA LYS A 576 1.68 11.51 1.81
C LYS A 576 2.24 10.27 2.50
N ALA A 577 2.44 10.31 3.82
CA ALA A 577 2.74 9.11 4.60
C ALA A 577 1.51 8.19 4.72
N CYS A 578 1.72 6.88 4.67
CA CYS A 578 0.68 5.85 4.69
C CYS A 578 1.02 4.77 5.72
N GLU A 579 -0.02 4.14 6.25
CA GLU A 579 0.13 2.89 6.99
C GLU A 579 0.43 1.75 6.01
N LEU A 580 1.23 0.79 6.44
CA LEU A 580 1.47 -0.45 5.71
C LEU A 580 0.71 -1.62 6.35
N ARG A 581 0.25 -2.53 5.49
CA ARG A 581 -0.23 -3.87 5.84
C ARG A 581 0.59 -4.87 5.06
N GLY A 582 1.51 -5.54 5.76
CA GLY A 582 2.56 -6.31 5.10
C GLY A 582 3.37 -5.41 4.16
N GLU A 583 3.40 -5.76 2.88
CA GLU A 583 4.17 -5.06 1.84
C GLU A 583 3.36 -4.02 1.06
N ARG A 584 2.17 -3.63 1.54
CA ARG A 584 1.26 -2.76 0.79
C ARG A 584 0.84 -1.55 1.61
N THR A 585 0.74 -0.40 0.95
CA THR A 585 0.11 0.78 1.55
C THR A 585 -1.41 0.62 1.58
N VAL A 586 -2.03 0.94 2.72
CA VAL A 586 -3.50 0.91 2.84
C VAL A 586 -4.19 1.96 1.95
N ASP A 587 -3.44 2.98 1.54
CA ASP A 587 -3.92 4.01 0.61
C ASP A 587 -3.37 3.75 -0.79
N GLN A 588 -4.15 4.10 -1.82
CA GLN A 588 -3.71 4.08 -3.21
C GLN A 588 -4.06 5.38 -3.92
N PRO A 589 -3.21 5.90 -4.82
CA PRO A 589 -3.56 7.06 -5.62
C PRO A 589 -4.66 6.72 -6.63
N VAL A 590 -5.57 7.66 -6.86
CA VAL A 590 -6.49 7.61 -8.00
C VAL A 590 -5.66 7.91 -9.26
N ALA A 591 -5.69 7.06 -10.29
CA ALA A 591 -4.87 7.29 -11.48
C ALA A 591 -5.39 8.48 -12.29
N GLY A 592 -4.51 9.25 -12.92
CA GLY A 592 -4.89 10.47 -13.66
C GLY A 592 -5.37 11.62 -12.77
N SER A 593 -5.12 11.54 -11.45
CA SER A 593 -5.71 12.46 -10.48
C SER A 593 -4.93 13.73 -10.22
N VAL A 594 -3.79 13.97 -10.87
CA VAL A 594 -3.07 15.24 -10.67
C VAL A 594 -3.61 16.30 -11.64
N ILE A 595 -4.46 17.18 -11.13
CA ILE A 595 -5.22 18.13 -11.97
C ILE A 595 -4.95 19.56 -11.53
N LEU A 596 -4.44 20.38 -12.45
CA LEU A 596 -4.35 21.82 -12.29
C LEU A 596 -5.74 22.45 -12.52
N ASP A 597 -6.22 23.17 -11.52
CA ASP A 597 -7.27 24.17 -11.63
C ASP A 597 -6.63 25.53 -11.93
N PRO A 598 -6.72 26.02 -13.18
CA PRO A 598 -6.12 27.30 -13.56
C PRO A 598 -6.87 28.50 -12.96
N GLN A 599 -8.11 28.35 -12.50
CA GLN A 599 -8.88 29.46 -11.93
C GLN A 599 -8.44 29.78 -10.50
N SER A 600 -8.03 28.76 -9.75
CA SER A 600 -7.63 28.89 -8.35
C SER A 600 -6.13 28.70 -8.13
N SER A 601 -5.33 28.63 -9.20
CA SER A 601 -3.89 28.30 -9.17
C SER A 601 -3.56 27.14 -8.23
N THR A 602 -4.44 26.13 -8.21
CA THR A 602 -4.36 25.00 -7.28
C THR A 602 -4.22 23.70 -8.06
N VAL A 603 -3.37 22.80 -7.56
CA VAL A 603 -3.26 21.42 -8.06
C VAL A 603 -3.94 20.49 -7.09
N HIS A 604 -4.86 19.68 -7.61
CA HIS A 604 -5.59 18.68 -6.85
C HIS A 604 -5.01 17.28 -7.07
N PHE A 605 -5.13 16.43 -6.04
CA PHE A 605 -4.76 15.01 -6.04
C PHE A 605 -5.88 14.22 -5.36
N TRP A 606 -6.15 13.00 -5.80
CA TRP A 606 -7.13 12.13 -5.15
C TRP A 606 -6.45 10.84 -4.70
N VAL A 607 -6.70 10.46 -3.45
CA VAL A 607 -6.19 9.22 -2.85
C VAL A 607 -7.37 8.43 -2.32
N HIS A 608 -7.44 7.15 -2.68
CA HIS A 608 -8.35 6.19 -2.08
C HIS A 608 -7.71 5.68 -0.79
N HIS A 609 -8.28 6.08 0.34
CA HIS A 609 -7.89 5.69 1.67
C HIS A 609 -8.50 4.35 2.08
N ASN A 610 -7.76 3.57 2.87
CA ASN A 610 -8.21 2.29 3.41
C ASN A 610 -8.79 1.38 2.32
N VAL A 611 -8.05 1.22 1.22
CA VAL A 611 -8.49 0.46 0.05
C VAL A 611 -8.79 -0.98 0.47
N PRO A 612 -9.99 -1.50 0.20
CA PRO A 612 -10.34 -2.82 0.64
C PRO A 612 -9.56 -3.94 -0.04
N GLY A 613 -9.36 -5.03 0.70
CA GLY A 613 -8.61 -6.20 0.23
C GLY A 613 -7.09 -6.00 0.12
N ILE A 614 -6.56 -4.87 0.61
CA ILE A 614 -5.11 -4.66 0.75
C ILE A 614 -4.56 -5.25 2.06
N ASN A 615 -5.44 -5.52 3.02
CA ASN A 615 -5.05 -5.78 4.42
C ASN A 615 -4.28 -7.09 4.66
N PHE A 616 -4.18 -7.97 3.68
CA PHE A 616 -3.58 -9.30 3.83
C PHE A 616 -3.06 -9.82 2.48
N ASP A 617 -2.05 -10.68 2.55
CA ASP A 617 -1.51 -11.41 1.40
C ASP A 617 -2.21 -12.78 1.25
N ARG A 618 -1.76 -13.56 0.27
CA ARG A 618 -2.29 -14.90 0.03
C ARG A 618 -1.96 -15.87 1.17
N LEU A 619 -0.84 -15.70 1.83
CA LEU A 619 -0.35 -16.59 2.89
C LEU A 619 -0.94 -16.26 4.25
N THR A 620 -1.62 -15.13 4.37
CA THR A 620 -2.34 -14.76 5.58
C THR A 620 -3.38 -15.83 5.90
N PRO A 621 -3.49 -16.28 7.16
CA PRO A 621 -4.53 -17.20 7.59
C PRO A 621 -5.93 -16.68 7.25
N ALA A 622 -6.83 -17.54 6.79
CA ALA A 622 -8.17 -17.16 6.39
C ALA A 622 -8.95 -16.48 7.52
N GLU A 623 -8.78 -16.93 8.76
CA GLU A 623 -9.44 -16.37 9.94
C GLU A 623 -8.96 -14.94 10.23
N LEU A 624 -7.65 -14.69 10.14
CA LEU A 624 -7.06 -13.36 10.31
C LEU A 624 -7.56 -12.41 9.21
N ALA A 625 -7.56 -12.86 7.96
CA ALA A 625 -8.05 -12.07 6.85
C ALA A 625 -9.55 -11.76 6.96
N HIS A 626 -10.37 -12.74 7.34
CA HIS A 626 -11.79 -12.53 7.60
C HIS A 626 -12.01 -11.48 8.69
N TRP A 627 -11.24 -11.56 9.77
CA TRP A 627 -11.29 -10.55 10.82
C TRP A 627 -10.91 -9.15 10.30
N LEU A 628 -9.81 -9.04 9.55
CA LEU A 628 -9.33 -7.78 8.96
C LEU A 628 -10.30 -7.17 7.94
N GLN A 629 -11.08 -8.00 7.23
CA GLN A 629 -12.15 -7.54 6.34
C GLN A 629 -13.33 -6.98 7.13
N ASN A 630 -13.62 -7.56 8.30
CA ASN A 630 -14.73 -7.13 9.15
C ASN A 630 -14.37 -5.97 10.09
N HIS A 631 -13.08 -5.71 10.30
CA HIS A 631 -12.56 -4.65 11.18
C HIS A 631 -11.55 -3.78 10.42
N PRO A 632 -11.95 -3.10 9.33
CA PRO A 632 -11.05 -2.22 8.61
C PRO A 632 -10.60 -1.06 9.51
N PRO A 633 -9.37 -0.55 9.35
CA PRO A 633 -8.79 0.51 10.18
C PRO A 633 -9.53 1.86 10.07
N GLY A 634 -10.41 2.01 9.08
CA GLY A 634 -11.27 3.15 8.90
C GLY A 634 -12.21 2.95 7.72
N SER A 635 -13.01 3.97 7.42
CA SER A 635 -13.85 3.98 6.22
C SER A 635 -12.98 4.05 4.95
N SER A 636 -13.33 3.20 3.99
CA SER A 636 -12.79 3.27 2.63
C SER A 636 -13.36 4.50 1.93
N THR A 637 -12.53 5.51 1.66
CA THR A 637 -12.97 6.82 1.16
C THR A 637 -12.00 7.39 0.13
N ILE A 638 -12.49 8.21 -0.81
CA ILE A 638 -11.62 8.97 -1.69
C ILE A 638 -11.50 10.38 -1.14
N ILE A 639 -10.27 10.83 -0.92
CA ILE A 639 -9.98 12.16 -0.38
C ILE A 639 -9.27 12.99 -1.44
N ARG A 640 -9.80 14.21 -1.68
CA ARG A 640 -9.15 15.23 -2.50
C ARG A 640 -8.20 16.06 -1.65
N TYR A 641 -6.95 16.13 -2.08
CA TYR A 641 -5.91 17.00 -1.56
C TYR A 641 -5.68 18.17 -2.52
N SER A 642 -5.29 19.32 -2.00
CA SER A 642 -5.06 20.54 -2.78
C SER A 642 -3.73 21.17 -2.37
N LEU A 643 -2.87 21.43 -3.34
CA LEU A 643 -1.62 22.17 -3.19
C LEU A 643 -1.69 23.46 -4.01
N HIS A 644 -1.14 24.55 -3.49
CA HIS A 644 -0.94 25.72 -4.35
C HIS A 644 0.05 25.37 -5.47
N CYS A 645 -0.18 25.89 -6.68
CA CYS A 645 0.63 25.50 -7.82
C CYS A 645 2.12 25.84 -7.65
N SER A 646 2.44 26.97 -7.00
CA SER A 646 3.83 27.37 -6.75
C SER A 646 4.63 26.31 -5.98
N LEU A 647 4.01 25.58 -5.05
CA LEU A 647 4.67 24.50 -4.30
C LEU A 647 5.06 23.35 -5.21
N LEU A 648 4.13 22.90 -6.06
CA LEU A 648 4.43 21.83 -7.02
C LEU A 648 5.41 22.29 -8.09
N MET A 649 5.37 23.56 -8.48
CA MET A 649 6.31 24.18 -9.42
C MET A 649 7.72 24.19 -8.87
N ASN A 650 7.92 24.65 -7.63
CA ASN A 650 9.21 24.65 -6.98
C ASN A 650 9.76 23.24 -6.83
N TRP A 651 8.93 22.29 -6.38
CA TRP A 651 9.30 20.88 -6.33
C TRP A 651 9.68 20.34 -7.71
N THR A 652 8.89 20.65 -8.75
CA THR A 652 9.16 20.20 -10.12
C THR A 652 10.49 20.74 -10.64
N SER A 653 10.79 22.01 -10.42
CA SER A 653 12.07 22.61 -10.79
C SER A 653 13.25 21.94 -10.09
N GLN A 654 13.11 21.63 -8.80
CA GLN A 654 14.13 20.91 -8.03
C GLN A 654 14.34 19.47 -8.54
N ALA A 655 13.24 18.73 -8.75
CA ALA A 655 13.30 17.35 -9.23
C ALA A 655 13.80 17.24 -10.68
N LEU A 656 13.52 18.23 -11.55
CA LEU A 656 14.12 18.27 -12.88
C LEU A 656 15.64 18.50 -12.81
N ARG A 657 16.10 19.42 -11.96
CA ARG A 657 17.54 19.64 -11.76
C ARG A 657 18.26 18.39 -11.26
N SER A 658 17.64 17.60 -10.39
CA SER A 658 18.26 16.37 -9.87
C SER A 658 18.39 15.27 -10.91
N ILE A 659 17.64 15.30 -12.02
CA ILE A 659 17.82 14.35 -13.14
C ILE A 659 19.15 14.61 -13.89
N GLY A 660 19.69 15.84 -13.82
CA GLY A 660 21.05 16.14 -14.26
C GLY A 660 21.33 15.97 -15.76
N THR A 661 20.30 16.04 -16.62
CA THR A 661 20.49 15.98 -18.09
C THR A 661 20.51 17.40 -18.68
N PRO A 662 21.27 17.65 -19.77
CA PRO A 662 21.22 18.94 -20.47
C PRO A 662 19.80 19.33 -20.91
N GLU A 663 18.98 18.32 -21.26
CA GLU A 663 17.57 18.52 -21.56
C GLU A 663 16.78 19.03 -20.35
N ALA A 664 17.06 18.52 -19.14
CA ALA A 664 16.42 19.01 -17.92
C ALA A 664 16.75 20.49 -17.65
N GLU A 665 17.99 20.91 -17.89
CA GLU A 665 18.40 22.32 -17.74
C GLU A 665 17.68 23.22 -18.75
N GLN A 666 17.61 22.80 -20.01
CA GLN A 666 16.88 23.53 -21.05
C GLN A 666 15.38 23.60 -20.79
N LEU A 667 14.79 22.55 -20.22
CA LEU A 667 13.38 22.48 -19.89
C LEU A 667 13.01 23.22 -18.60
N ASN A 668 13.97 23.53 -17.73
CA ASN A 668 13.74 24.27 -16.49
C ASN A 668 13.53 25.78 -16.70
N LYS A 669 13.34 26.22 -17.94
CA LYS A 669 13.02 27.62 -18.28
C LYS A 669 11.58 27.98 -17.85
N LYS A 670 11.40 29.22 -17.40
CA LYS A 670 10.14 29.71 -16.78
C LYS A 670 8.92 29.61 -17.72
N ASP A 671 9.10 29.74 -19.03
CA ASP A 671 8.06 29.69 -20.06
C ASP A 671 7.39 28.30 -20.22
N ARG A 672 8.03 27.25 -19.69
CA ARG A 672 7.49 25.88 -19.73
C ARG A 672 6.50 25.59 -18.62
N TYR A 673 6.42 26.45 -17.60
CA TYR A 673 5.49 26.30 -16.50
C TYR A 673 4.12 26.91 -16.81
N ARG A 674 3.06 26.20 -16.45
CA ARG A 674 1.68 26.65 -16.70
C ARG A 674 1.13 27.58 -15.63
N CYS A 675 1.80 27.65 -14.49
CA CYS A 675 1.44 28.57 -13.42
C CYS A 675 2.19 29.86 -13.61
N ARG A 676 1.51 30.99 -13.43
CA ARG A 676 2.10 32.31 -13.69
C ARG A 676 3.14 32.60 -12.61
N ALA A 677 4.28 33.16 -13.00
CA ALA A 677 5.32 33.57 -12.05
C ALA A 677 4.82 34.69 -11.11
N GLU A 678 3.85 35.48 -11.55
CA GLU A 678 3.17 36.53 -10.76
C GLU A 678 2.47 35.96 -9.51
N ASP A 679 1.96 34.71 -9.57
CA ASP A 679 1.37 34.01 -8.42
C ASP A 679 2.41 33.62 -7.35
N VAL A 680 3.70 33.67 -7.67
CA VAL A 680 4.80 33.43 -6.74
C VAL A 680 5.28 34.74 -6.11
N GLY A 681 5.17 35.86 -6.83
CA GLY A 681 5.60 37.18 -6.37
C GLY A 681 4.61 37.88 -5.43
N ALA A 682 3.31 37.68 -5.61
CA ALA A 682 2.29 38.38 -4.82
C ALA A 682 2.03 37.80 -3.41
N GLN A 683 2.66 36.67 -3.03
CA GLN A 683 2.48 36.03 -1.71
C GLN A 683 3.80 35.63 -1.02
N CYS A 684 4.96 35.96 -1.59
CA CYS A 684 6.27 35.65 -0.99
C CYS A 684 7.11 36.88 -0.59
N LEU A 685 6.48 38.06 -0.51
CA LEU A 685 6.99 39.19 0.25
C LEU A 685 6.16 39.37 1.52
#